data_AF-A0A3Q0KL52-F1
#
_entry.id   AF-A0A3Q0KL52-F1
#
_cell.length_a   1.000
_cell.length_b   1.000
_cell.length_c   1.000
_cell.angle_alpha   90.00
_cell.angle_beta   90.00
_cell.angle_gamma   90.00
#
_symmetry.space_group_name_H-M   'P 1'
#
loop_
_entity.id
_entity.type
_entity.pdbx_description
1 polymer ?
#
loop_
_entity_poly.entity_id
_entity_poly.type
_entity_poly.pdbx_seq_one_letter_code
_entity_poly.pdbx_strand_id
1 'polypeptide(L)'
;MWKIKDIILFPIFGVHLIISGLRNDRFSTMCHHGMINHSEVVTHVMSSNVQKLIRRNAQTELRIHTHYDRSIKSLKNFQDIKKNIIEVAINFWEDALLLRQSHAMPNRLTLDRVCVDGATKLMTFDNKLLIFCTDGCVEWTKCGPINVPVSHLNQCRFIYNGTPMISGHKGEGIYRANFILYISSLRTHRCNTAKVLGYAAHCQLEANTDRPMAGYINFCPDTLSNEYNDKTRSLFVATHEILHSLGFSTSLFAFYRDKQNRPLTPRDPITFKPALGWYSGKNGQVYQWSDNVVRTVNRTWLSAFGTFQKLAHIVVLPTVVRIARSFYNCPSLDGVELEDEDGAGVYLTHWEKRLLENDLMTATYTNSFQISPITLAMMEDTGWYISNYALSQSFSWGRGRGCTFATGSCLEYMLEQSRGGHPIAPFCQQLTSSYQNKNNGLQVSCTPGKESYGFCNLIEYSKPLPSEYVYFINTNFSTVTLNSKINLGTGNLTNRYPLVKLGGKIALANYCPYHQEIEWEDDVGKSIANTHCHVSTNLKDPHHNFKLERFGMDSVCVEHSPNWHLINGDSLFVPPVEGAGCYTFRCSMSEGGLILELAGGMSIPCEVPGEIGEINACLTKQSLTVKGKLVCPDCRLLCPLSECPKIYSIPQNNVTYLRSNYSNDHSSSFLYETNMFIPKSHTIQYSQLIVNETESIDENPLYIVKNSKKTKGIVIQQAILPGACLVNIAYSSASLTFLISIYFVVFFQLFCL
;
A
#
# COMPACT_ATOMS: atom_id res chain seq x y z
N MET A 1 -30.83 37.75 -39.76
CA MET A 1 -31.56 36.63 -40.41
C MET A 1 -30.98 35.33 -39.90
N TRP A 2 -31.76 34.56 -39.16
CA TRP A 2 -31.33 33.29 -38.57
C TRP A 2 -31.25 32.19 -39.63
N LYS A 3 -30.14 31.45 -39.68
CA LYS A 3 -30.07 30.09 -40.21
C LYS A 3 -29.20 29.25 -39.28
N ILE A 4 -29.88 28.53 -38.39
CA ILE A 4 -29.38 27.34 -37.71
C ILE A 4 -29.74 26.17 -38.61
N LYS A 5 -28.75 25.39 -39.05
CA LYS A 5 -28.77 23.95 -39.34
C LYS A 5 -27.47 23.59 -40.07
N ASP A 6 -26.94 22.42 -39.73
CA ASP A 6 -25.79 21.75 -40.36
C ASP A 6 -24.42 22.11 -39.77
N ILE A 7 -24.08 21.50 -38.63
CA ILE A 7 -23.07 20.44 -38.57
C ILE A 7 -23.13 19.82 -37.16
N ILE A 8 -23.65 18.60 -37.17
CA ILE A 8 -23.72 17.64 -36.07
C ILE A 8 -22.29 17.11 -35.88
N LEU A 9 -21.52 17.72 -34.98
CA LEU A 9 -20.29 17.11 -34.46
C LEU A 9 -20.68 16.28 -33.24
N PHE A 10 -20.88 14.99 -33.50
CA PHE A 10 -21.12 13.93 -32.53
C PHE A 10 -20.23 14.08 -31.28
N PRO A 11 -20.80 14.30 -30.09
CA PRO A 11 -20.09 14.10 -28.84
C PRO A 11 -20.19 12.59 -28.49
N ILE A 12 -19.36 11.75 -29.12
CA ILE A 12 -19.32 10.30 -28.80
C ILE A 12 -18.41 9.98 -27.59
N PHE A 13 -17.61 10.92 -27.09
CA PHE A 13 -16.75 10.67 -25.92
C PHE A 13 -17.33 11.30 -24.65
N GLY A 14 -18.45 10.76 -24.20
CA GLY A 14 -19.16 11.17 -22.99
C GLY A 14 -18.76 10.36 -21.76
N VAL A 15 -17.54 10.55 -21.25
CA VAL A 15 -17.27 10.45 -19.80
C VAL A 15 -16.25 11.53 -19.46
N HIS A 16 -16.72 12.65 -18.93
CA HIS A 16 -15.86 13.64 -18.27
C HIS A 16 -15.36 13.03 -16.95
N LEU A 17 -14.39 12.12 -17.03
CA LEU A 17 -13.62 11.71 -15.86
C LEU A 17 -12.66 12.86 -15.54
N ILE A 18 -13.10 13.76 -14.66
CA ILE A 18 -12.20 14.72 -14.05
C ILE A 18 -11.26 13.91 -13.15
N ILE A 19 -10.06 13.62 -13.64
CA ILE A 19 -9.01 13.00 -12.81
C ILE A 19 -8.70 14.00 -11.69
N SER A 20 -9.25 13.77 -10.51
CA SER A 20 -9.17 14.69 -9.36
C SER A 20 -7.76 14.79 -8.77
N GLY A 21 -6.79 14.06 -9.33
CA GLY A 21 -5.38 14.11 -8.97
C GLY A 21 -4.71 15.51 -9.03
N LEU A 22 -5.41 16.56 -9.49
CA LEU A 22 -4.81 17.84 -9.89
C LEU A 22 -5.37 19.11 -9.22
N ARG A 23 -6.29 19.03 -8.25
CA ARG A 23 -6.40 20.15 -7.29
C ARG A 23 -5.21 20.01 -6.35
N ASN A 24 -4.24 20.94 -6.45
CA ASN A 24 -2.98 20.93 -5.68
C ASN A 24 -3.13 20.71 -4.17
N ASP A 25 -4.33 20.86 -3.60
CA ASP A 25 -4.61 20.64 -2.18
C ASP A 25 -5.65 19.54 -1.86
N ARG A 26 -6.17 18.76 -2.84
CA ARG A 26 -7.10 17.66 -2.53
C ARG A 26 -6.36 16.34 -2.28
N PHE A 27 -5.90 16.27 -1.03
CA PHE A 27 -5.82 15.12 -0.12
C PHE A 27 -5.23 13.81 -0.66
N SER A 28 -3.93 13.60 -0.45
CA SER A 28 -3.57 12.31 0.15
C SER A 28 -4.20 12.29 1.54
N THR A 29 -4.92 11.22 1.84
CA THR A 29 -5.62 11.06 3.11
C THR A 29 -4.58 10.88 4.20
N MET A 30 -4.54 11.73 5.22
CA MET A 30 -3.44 11.73 6.19
C MET A 30 -3.94 11.44 7.60
N CYS A 31 -3.35 10.45 8.25
CA CYS A 31 -3.64 10.12 9.63
C CYS A 31 -2.85 11.07 10.53
N HIS A 32 -3.54 11.93 11.28
CA HIS A 32 -2.92 12.78 12.29
C HIS A 32 -3.47 12.39 13.65
N HIS A 33 -2.61 11.80 14.46
CA HIS A 33 -2.97 11.38 15.80
C HIS A 33 -2.87 12.56 16.75
N GLY A 34 -3.85 12.73 17.62
CA GLY A 34 -3.65 13.61 18.75
C GLY A 34 -2.92 12.86 19.85
N MET A 35 -2.03 13.55 20.55
CA MET A 35 -1.39 13.00 21.74
C MET A 35 -2.43 12.59 22.79
N ILE A 36 -2.13 11.50 23.50
CA ILE A 36 -2.81 11.20 24.75
C ILE A 36 -2.10 11.98 25.85
N ASN A 37 -2.85 12.70 26.68
CA ASN A 37 -2.27 13.28 27.88
C ASN A 37 -1.93 12.13 28.85
N HIS A 38 -0.72 12.11 29.40
CA HIS A 38 -0.30 11.04 30.32
C HIS A 38 -1.22 10.91 31.55
N SER A 39 -1.90 11.98 31.97
CA SER A 39 -2.89 11.94 33.05
C SER A 39 -4.17 11.20 32.68
N GLU A 40 -4.44 10.98 31.38
CA GLU A 40 -5.57 10.22 30.86
C GLU A 40 -5.26 8.72 30.71
N VAL A 41 -3.99 8.31 30.78
CA VAL A 41 -3.60 6.89 30.68
C VAL A 41 -3.50 6.27 32.07
N VAL A 42 -4.33 5.28 32.34
CA VAL A 42 -4.23 4.49 33.59
C VAL A 42 -3.17 3.41 33.41
N THR A 43 -2.04 3.57 34.10
CA THR A 43 -0.98 2.56 34.11
C THR A 43 -1.22 1.51 35.20
N HIS A 44 -0.45 0.43 35.17
CA HIS A 44 -0.39 -0.56 36.24
C HIS A 44 -1.74 -1.21 36.64
N VAL A 45 -2.59 -1.47 35.64
CA VAL A 45 -3.89 -2.10 35.84
C VAL A 45 -3.69 -3.60 36.08
N MET A 46 -4.23 -4.09 37.19
CA MET A 46 -4.16 -5.51 37.53
C MET A 46 -5.29 -6.29 36.87
N SER A 47 -4.94 -7.30 36.07
CA SER A 47 -5.89 -8.25 35.52
C SER A 47 -6.40 -9.20 36.62
N SER A 48 -7.72 -9.33 36.76
CA SER A 48 -8.32 -10.10 37.85
C SER A 48 -8.10 -11.62 37.69
N ASN A 49 -7.80 -12.31 38.79
CA ASN A 49 -7.78 -13.77 38.91
C ASN A 49 -6.87 -14.52 37.91
N VAL A 50 -5.56 -14.32 38.03
CA VAL A 50 -4.56 -15.22 37.42
C VAL A 50 -4.66 -16.59 38.10
N GLN A 51 -5.57 -17.43 37.63
CA GLN A 51 -5.66 -18.82 38.09
C GLN A 51 -4.36 -19.55 37.76
N LYS A 52 -3.84 -20.23 38.77
CA LYS A 52 -2.47 -20.74 38.92
C LYS A 52 -2.10 -21.95 38.05
N LEU A 53 -2.82 -22.26 36.96
CA LEU A 53 -2.61 -23.50 36.20
C LEU A 53 -2.80 -23.27 34.70
N ILE A 54 -1.79 -22.74 34.01
CA ILE A 54 -1.75 -22.82 32.54
C ILE A 54 -0.57 -23.68 32.11
N ARG A 55 -0.87 -24.67 31.26
CA ARG A 55 0.11 -25.44 30.50
C ARG A 55 1.08 -24.45 29.87
N ARG A 56 2.36 -24.51 30.24
CA ARG A 56 3.45 -23.61 29.80
C ARG A 56 3.58 -23.39 28.28
N ASN A 57 2.85 -24.14 27.44
CA ASN A 57 2.96 -24.10 25.97
C ASN A 57 1.69 -23.63 25.23
N ALA A 58 0.62 -23.19 25.90
CA ALA A 58 -0.53 -22.65 25.19
C ALA A 58 -0.33 -21.15 24.92
N GLN A 59 -0.03 -20.79 23.68
CA GLN A 59 -0.14 -19.41 23.20
C GLN A 59 -1.60 -18.96 23.36
N THR A 60 -1.81 -17.75 23.86
CA THR A 60 -3.16 -17.21 24.08
C THR A 60 -3.52 -16.31 22.90
N GLU A 61 -4.64 -16.60 22.24
CA GLU A 61 -5.18 -15.77 21.16
C GLU A 61 -5.43 -14.33 21.66
N LEU A 62 -5.13 -13.33 20.84
CA LEU A 62 -5.62 -11.97 21.06
C LEU A 62 -7.16 -11.99 20.93
N ARG A 63 -7.86 -11.41 21.90
CA ARG A 63 -9.33 -11.33 21.89
C ARG A 63 -9.76 -9.91 22.23
N ILE A 64 -10.24 -9.23 21.21
CA ILE A 64 -10.64 -7.83 21.22
C ILE A 64 -12.15 -7.77 21.45
N HIS A 65 -12.56 -7.29 22.63
CA HIS A 65 -13.94 -6.91 22.84
C HIS A 65 -14.17 -5.51 22.26
N THR A 66 -15.15 -5.38 21.37
CA THR A 66 -15.57 -4.09 20.83
C THR A 66 -16.75 -3.50 21.57
N HIS A 67 -16.56 -2.29 22.09
CA HIS A 67 -17.64 -1.46 22.61
C HIS A 67 -17.95 -0.34 21.62
N TYR A 68 -19.14 -0.38 21.03
CA TYR A 68 -19.61 0.64 20.10
C TYR A 68 -20.37 1.73 20.84
N ASP A 69 -19.84 2.95 20.82
CA ASP A 69 -20.50 4.14 21.32
C ASP A 69 -21.79 4.45 20.52
N ARG A 70 -22.68 5.25 21.11
CA ARG A 70 -23.94 5.66 20.44
C ARG A 70 -23.68 6.38 19.12
N SER A 71 -22.62 7.18 19.04
CA SER A 71 -22.28 7.96 17.85
C SER A 71 -22.07 7.09 16.61
N ILE A 72 -21.30 6.01 16.72
CA ILE A 72 -21.07 5.12 15.58
C ILE A 72 -22.30 4.26 15.25
N LYS A 73 -23.07 3.85 16.27
CA LYS A 73 -24.34 3.13 16.07
C LYS A 73 -25.38 3.96 15.31
N SER A 74 -25.27 5.29 15.35
CA SER A 74 -26.17 6.20 14.64
C SER A 74 -25.81 6.44 13.18
N LEU A 75 -24.68 5.92 12.69
CA LEU A 75 -24.33 6.00 11.27
C LEU A 75 -25.34 5.24 10.42
N LYS A 76 -25.68 5.79 9.26
CA LYS A 76 -26.41 5.05 8.22
C LYS A 76 -25.57 3.83 7.84
N ASN A 77 -26.23 2.68 7.68
CA ASN A 77 -25.58 1.40 7.34
C ASN A 77 -24.56 0.92 8.38
N PHE A 78 -24.71 1.29 9.67
CA PHE A 78 -23.81 0.83 10.74
C PHE A 78 -23.63 -0.68 10.75
N GLN A 79 -24.67 -1.49 10.50
CA GLN A 79 -24.53 -2.95 10.49
C GLN A 79 -23.58 -3.44 9.38
N ASP A 80 -23.62 -2.81 8.20
CA ASP A 80 -22.73 -3.14 7.10
C ASP A 80 -21.30 -2.66 7.38
N ILE A 81 -21.14 -1.45 7.91
CA ILE A 81 -19.83 -0.92 8.33
C ILE A 81 -19.22 -1.82 9.41
N LYS A 82 -20.01 -2.20 10.40
CA LYS A 82 -19.61 -3.11 11.46
C LYS A 82 -19.11 -4.44 10.89
N LYS A 83 -19.95 -5.12 10.10
CA LYS A 83 -19.66 -6.45 9.57
C LYS A 83 -18.53 -6.48 8.56
N ASN A 84 -18.52 -5.53 7.63
CA ASN A 84 -17.68 -5.59 6.43
C ASN A 84 -16.39 -4.77 6.53
N ILE A 85 -16.26 -3.92 7.55
CA ILE A 85 -15.07 -3.07 7.75
C ILE A 85 -14.48 -3.32 9.14
N ILE A 86 -15.24 -3.04 10.20
CA ILE A 86 -14.70 -3.05 11.57
C ILE A 86 -14.36 -4.47 12.02
N GLU A 87 -15.28 -5.42 11.89
CA GLU A 87 -15.06 -6.82 12.26
C GLU A 87 -13.99 -7.48 11.37
N VAL A 88 -13.91 -7.12 10.09
CA VAL A 88 -12.83 -7.59 9.20
C VAL A 88 -11.46 -7.13 9.70
N ALA A 89 -11.32 -5.85 10.05
CA ALA A 89 -10.07 -5.29 10.57
C ALA A 89 -9.68 -5.88 11.95
N ILE A 90 -10.67 -6.16 12.81
CA ILE A 90 -10.44 -6.80 14.11
C ILE A 90 -9.99 -8.24 13.93
N ASN A 91 -10.72 -9.03 13.15
CA ASN A 91 -10.41 -10.44 12.91
C ASN A 91 -9.00 -10.58 12.32
N PHE A 92 -8.62 -9.67 11.40
CA PHE A 92 -7.25 -9.63 10.89
C PHE A 92 -6.22 -9.55 12.02
N TRP A 93 -6.38 -8.64 12.98
CA TRP A 93 -5.42 -8.48 14.07
C TRP A 93 -5.49 -9.61 15.11
N GLU A 94 -6.67 -10.19 15.36
CA GLU A 94 -6.80 -11.40 16.20
C GLU A 94 -6.06 -12.60 15.59
N ASP A 95 -6.05 -12.72 14.26
CA ASP A 95 -5.32 -13.78 13.55
C ASP A 95 -3.81 -13.46 13.38
N ALA A 96 -3.46 -12.17 13.24
CA ALA A 96 -2.08 -11.72 13.01
C ALA A 96 -1.24 -11.70 14.28
N LEU A 97 -1.84 -11.57 15.47
CA LEU A 97 -1.13 -11.41 16.73
C LEU A 97 -1.60 -12.41 17.79
N LEU A 98 -0.65 -13.17 18.33
CA LEU A 98 -0.85 -13.99 19.52
C LEU A 98 -0.22 -13.32 20.72
N LEU A 99 -0.77 -13.50 21.93
CA LEU A 99 -0.14 -13.00 23.14
C LEU A 99 1.11 -13.83 23.49
N ARG A 100 2.23 -13.15 23.76
CA ARG A 100 3.53 -13.79 24.01
C ARG A 100 3.57 -14.57 25.33
N GLN A 101 3.07 -13.98 26.40
CA GLN A 101 2.96 -14.69 27.66
C GLN A 101 1.66 -15.50 27.66
N SER A 102 1.68 -16.65 28.33
CA SER A 102 0.46 -17.28 28.81
C SER A 102 -0.13 -16.37 29.90
N HIS A 103 -0.68 -15.22 29.50
CA HIS A 103 -1.58 -14.49 30.37
C HIS A 103 -2.67 -15.48 30.71
N ALA A 104 -2.89 -15.75 31.99
CA ALA A 104 -4.15 -16.34 32.36
C ALA A 104 -5.23 -15.41 31.84
N MET A 105 -5.96 -15.85 30.81
CA MET A 105 -7.11 -15.14 30.29
C MET A 105 -7.95 -14.81 31.51
N PRO A 106 -8.06 -13.53 31.90
CA PRO A 106 -8.83 -13.21 33.08
C PRO A 106 -10.24 -13.73 32.85
N ASN A 107 -10.82 -14.37 33.86
CA ASN A 107 -12.22 -14.79 33.77
C ASN A 107 -13.11 -13.59 33.40
N ARG A 108 -12.75 -12.41 33.95
CA ARG A 108 -13.38 -11.11 33.66
C ARG A 108 -12.31 -10.02 33.60
N LEU A 109 -12.25 -9.32 32.47
CA LEU A 109 -11.42 -8.14 32.26
C LEU A 109 -12.16 -6.90 32.78
N THR A 110 -11.56 -6.22 33.75
CA THR A 110 -12.08 -4.97 34.35
C THR A 110 -11.02 -3.89 34.25
N LEU A 111 -11.43 -2.69 33.92
CA LEU A 111 -10.57 -1.50 33.81
C LEU A 111 -10.58 -0.69 35.09
N ASP A 112 -9.48 0.00 35.41
CA ASP A 112 -9.42 0.86 36.59
C ASP A 112 -9.96 2.26 36.27
N ARG A 113 -10.44 2.98 37.29
CA ARG A 113 -10.98 4.34 37.11
C ARG A 113 -9.83 5.35 36.99
N VAL A 114 -10.04 6.38 36.19
CA VAL A 114 -9.08 7.49 36.08
C VAL A 114 -9.09 8.29 37.38
N CYS A 115 -7.91 8.71 37.84
CA CYS A 115 -7.76 9.53 39.03
C CYS A 115 -8.01 11.01 38.71
N VAL A 116 -8.50 11.76 39.68
CA VAL A 116 -8.56 13.23 39.57
C VAL A 116 -7.14 13.75 39.28
N ASP A 117 -7.03 14.57 38.23
CA ASP A 117 -5.76 15.12 37.70
C ASP A 117 -4.68 14.08 37.34
N GLY A 118 -5.04 12.79 37.22
CA GLY A 118 -4.08 11.71 37.01
C GLY A 118 -3.16 11.46 38.22
N ALA A 119 -3.50 11.98 39.40
CA ALA A 119 -2.66 11.91 40.59
C ALA A 119 -2.76 10.52 41.25
N THR A 120 -1.67 9.76 41.16
CA THR A 120 -1.61 8.34 41.57
C THR A 120 -0.49 8.08 42.57
N LYS A 121 -0.71 7.13 43.49
CA LYS A 121 0.32 6.56 44.36
C LYS A 121 0.23 5.04 44.37
N LEU A 122 1.38 4.37 44.26
CA LEU A 122 1.47 2.92 44.43
C LEU A 122 1.47 2.57 45.92
N MET A 123 0.62 1.62 46.31
CA MET A 123 0.52 1.13 47.68
C MET A 123 0.29 -0.38 47.69
N THR A 124 0.83 -1.05 48.70
CA THR A 124 0.54 -2.47 48.93
C THR A 124 -0.82 -2.60 49.61
N PHE A 125 -1.75 -3.32 48.98
CA PHE A 125 -3.07 -3.62 49.51
C PHE A 125 -3.41 -5.07 49.21
N ASP A 126 -3.80 -5.84 50.23
CA ASP A 126 -4.08 -7.29 50.11
C ASP A 126 -2.94 -8.08 49.43
N ASN A 127 -1.70 -7.83 49.88
CA ASN A 127 -0.46 -8.40 49.33
C ASN A 127 -0.22 -8.15 47.84
N LYS A 128 -0.90 -7.16 47.25
CA LYS A 128 -0.72 -6.74 45.86
C LYS A 128 -0.31 -5.28 45.81
N LEU A 129 0.64 -4.97 44.94
CA LEU A 129 0.98 -3.59 44.63
C LEU A 129 -0.08 -3.02 43.69
N LEU A 130 -0.83 -2.02 44.14
CA LEU A 130 -1.93 -1.41 43.38
C LEU A 130 -1.77 0.11 43.30
N ILE A 131 -2.29 0.69 42.23
CA ILE A 131 -2.45 2.14 42.13
C ILE A 131 -3.70 2.59 42.89
N PHE A 132 -3.53 3.63 43.69
CA PHE A 132 -4.58 4.39 44.35
C PHE A 132 -4.53 5.85 43.89
N CYS A 133 -5.70 6.46 43.72
CA CYS A 133 -5.83 7.89 43.46
C CYS A 133 -5.62 8.69 44.74
N THR A 134 -4.80 9.74 44.69
CA THR A 134 -4.55 10.58 45.89
C THR A 134 -5.77 11.40 46.27
N ASP A 135 -6.50 11.90 45.27
CA ASP A 135 -7.61 12.86 45.44
C ASP A 135 -8.95 12.29 44.97
N GLY A 136 -9.07 10.96 44.98
CA GLY A 136 -10.25 10.24 44.50
C GLY A 136 -10.23 9.99 42.98
N CYS A 137 -11.27 9.30 42.51
CA CYS A 137 -11.44 9.01 41.09
C CYS A 137 -12.40 10.01 40.45
N VAL A 138 -12.23 10.26 39.16
CA VAL A 138 -13.20 11.05 38.40
C VAL A 138 -14.55 10.34 38.34
N GLU A 139 -15.63 11.11 38.26
CA GLU A 139 -16.99 10.58 38.14
C GLU A 139 -17.15 9.70 36.88
N TRP A 140 -16.56 10.14 35.77
CA TRP A 140 -16.64 9.49 34.46
C TRP A 140 -15.25 9.14 33.93
N THR A 141 -14.89 7.86 33.98
CA THR A 141 -13.68 7.35 33.35
C THR A 141 -13.83 7.39 31.83
N LYS A 142 -12.85 7.97 31.12
CA LYS A 142 -12.83 8.02 29.66
C LYS A 142 -11.73 7.15 29.06
N CYS A 143 -11.96 6.71 27.84
CA CYS A 143 -10.95 6.14 26.95
C CYS A 143 -11.01 6.93 25.64
N GLY A 144 -10.11 7.89 25.47
CA GLY A 144 -10.23 8.91 24.44
C GLY A 144 -11.50 9.76 24.62
N PRO A 145 -12.32 10.00 23.57
CA PRO A 145 -13.54 10.79 23.71
C PRO A 145 -14.72 10.00 24.31
N ILE A 146 -14.55 8.71 24.61
CA ILE A 146 -15.65 7.80 24.96
C ILE A 146 -15.69 7.58 26.47
N ASN A 147 -16.88 7.68 27.07
CA ASN A 147 -17.11 7.30 28.46
C ASN A 147 -17.11 5.77 28.58
N VAL A 148 -16.25 5.24 29.46
CA VAL A 148 -16.20 3.81 29.74
C VAL A 148 -17.42 3.42 30.57
N PRO A 149 -18.21 2.42 30.15
CA PRO A 149 -19.36 1.95 30.92
C PRO A 149 -18.97 1.50 32.33
N VAL A 150 -19.78 1.83 33.32
CA VAL A 150 -19.55 1.42 34.73
C VAL A 150 -19.48 -0.11 34.86
N SER A 151 -20.20 -0.85 34.01
CA SER A 151 -20.12 -2.31 33.96
C SER A 151 -18.73 -2.84 33.59
N HIS A 152 -17.85 -2.05 32.97
CA HIS A 152 -16.49 -2.45 32.62
C HIS A 152 -15.45 -2.03 33.67
N LEU A 153 -15.84 -1.20 34.65
CA LEU A 153 -14.93 -0.56 35.59
C LEU A 153 -14.86 -1.30 36.92
N ASN A 154 -13.67 -1.31 37.51
CA ASN A 154 -13.46 -1.62 38.92
C ASN A 154 -14.01 -0.50 39.84
N GLN A 155 -14.03 -0.81 41.13
CA GLN A 155 -14.27 0.18 42.18
C GLN A 155 -13.17 1.25 42.20
N CYS A 156 -13.50 2.43 42.70
CA CYS A 156 -12.50 3.47 42.90
C CYS A 156 -11.56 3.07 44.04
N ARG A 157 -10.24 3.08 43.77
CA ARG A 157 -9.19 2.92 44.78
C ARG A 157 -8.61 4.30 45.06
N PHE A 158 -8.75 4.80 46.28
CA PHE A 158 -8.30 6.14 46.65
C PHE A 158 -7.71 6.19 48.06
N ILE A 159 -7.01 7.27 48.39
CA ILE A 159 -6.41 7.47 49.71
C ILE A 159 -7.25 8.47 50.48
N TYR A 160 -7.61 8.15 51.72
CA TYR A 160 -8.28 9.06 52.63
C TYR A 160 -7.52 9.09 53.94
N ASN A 161 -7.05 10.28 54.36
CA ASN A 161 -6.22 10.45 55.55
C ASN A 161 -5.04 9.46 55.64
N GLY A 162 -4.38 9.20 54.50
CA GLY A 162 -3.24 8.28 54.40
C GLY A 162 -3.61 6.78 54.36
N THR A 163 -4.89 6.43 54.49
CA THR A 163 -5.37 5.05 54.48
C THR A 163 -5.96 4.69 53.10
N PRO A 164 -5.60 3.53 52.52
CA PRO A 164 -6.20 3.07 51.27
C PRO A 164 -7.66 2.69 51.47
N MET A 165 -8.55 3.27 50.67
CA MET A 165 -9.99 3.04 50.66
C MET A 165 -10.46 2.55 49.28
N ILE A 166 -11.57 1.80 49.29
CA ILE A 166 -12.25 1.35 48.08
C ILE A 166 -13.71 1.78 48.16
N SER A 167 -14.24 2.41 47.11
CA SER A 167 -15.63 2.87 47.05
C SER A 167 -16.26 2.67 45.67
N GLY A 168 -17.59 2.76 45.64
CA GLY A 168 -18.40 2.59 44.44
C GLY A 168 -18.67 1.13 44.08
N HIS A 169 -19.34 0.93 42.95
CA HIS A 169 -19.72 -0.39 42.45
C HIS A 169 -18.63 -0.99 41.55
N LYS A 170 -18.35 -2.29 41.74
CA LYS A 170 -17.51 -3.08 40.83
C LYS A 170 -18.39 -3.58 39.68
N GLY A 171 -18.12 -3.16 38.45
CA GLY A 171 -18.80 -3.69 37.29
C GLY A 171 -18.52 -5.18 37.05
N GLU A 172 -19.40 -5.82 36.29
CA GLU A 172 -19.28 -7.22 35.89
C GLU A 172 -17.99 -7.52 35.09
N GLY A 173 -17.45 -6.53 34.37
CA GLY A 173 -16.30 -6.72 33.47
C GLY A 173 -16.67 -7.49 32.20
N ILE A 174 -15.68 -7.67 31.34
CA ILE A 174 -15.83 -8.33 30.04
C ILE A 174 -15.31 -9.76 30.12
N TYR A 175 -16.13 -10.71 29.69
CA TYR A 175 -15.73 -12.11 29.58
C TYR A 175 -14.94 -12.38 28.31
N ARG A 176 -13.97 -13.31 28.41
CA ARG A 176 -13.24 -13.89 27.25
C ARG A 176 -12.53 -12.86 26.36
N ALA A 177 -12.11 -11.72 26.92
CA ALA A 177 -11.34 -10.69 26.23
C ALA A 177 -10.06 -10.36 26.99
N ASN A 178 -9.02 -9.99 26.25
CA ASN A 178 -7.75 -9.52 26.78
C ASN A 178 -7.36 -8.13 26.26
N PHE A 179 -8.20 -7.54 25.42
CA PHE A 179 -8.17 -6.15 25.01
C PHE A 179 -9.61 -5.61 24.85
N ILE A 180 -9.85 -4.35 25.24
CA ILE A 180 -11.14 -3.66 25.02
C ILE A 180 -10.94 -2.47 24.08
N LEU A 181 -11.62 -2.48 22.95
CA LEU A 181 -11.60 -1.42 21.96
C LEU A 181 -12.90 -0.63 21.98
N TYR A 182 -12.82 0.66 22.36
CA TYR A 182 -13.95 1.57 22.35
C TYR A 182 -14.01 2.31 21.01
N ILE A 183 -15.11 2.18 20.29
CA ILE A 183 -15.24 2.72 18.94
C ILE A 183 -16.35 3.77 18.89
N SER A 184 -16.04 4.93 18.33
CA SER A 184 -16.97 6.06 18.17
C SER A 184 -16.86 6.71 16.80
N SER A 185 -17.86 7.54 16.47
CA SER A 185 -17.78 8.45 15.34
C SER A 185 -18.26 9.85 15.72
N LEU A 186 -17.38 10.61 16.37
CA LEU A 186 -17.66 11.95 16.88
C LEU A 186 -16.94 13.01 16.04
N ARG A 187 -17.66 14.09 15.70
CA ARG A 187 -17.07 15.30 15.12
C ARG A 187 -16.31 16.06 16.21
N THR A 188 -15.05 15.73 16.43
CA THR A 188 -14.17 16.45 17.37
C THR A 188 -13.37 17.54 16.66
N HIS A 189 -12.68 18.40 17.41
CA HIS A 189 -11.84 19.45 16.83
C HIS A 189 -10.79 18.88 15.85
N ARG A 190 -10.28 17.66 16.11
CA ARG A 190 -9.36 16.94 15.22
C ARG A 190 -9.98 16.68 13.83
N CYS A 191 -11.27 16.35 13.79
CA CYS A 191 -12.01 16.11 12.55
C CYS A 191 -12.33 17.37 11.74
N ASN A 192 -12.09 18.56 12.30
CA ASN A 192 -12.25 19.82 11.55
C ASN A 192 -11.02 20.16 10.70
N THR A 193 -9.93 19.41 10.86
CA THR A 193 -8.81 19.45 9.94
C THR A 193 -9.13 18.56 8.74
N ALA A 194 -9.07 19.10 7.52
CA ALA A 194 -9.55 18.40 6.33
C ALA A 194 -8.79 17.11 5.96
N LYS A 195 -7.72 16.79 6.71
CA LYS A 195 -6.84 15.66 6.45
C LYS A 195 -7.19 14.41 7.27
N VAL A 196 -7.80 14.58 8.45
CA VAL A 196 -7.97 13.51 9.45
C VAL A 196 -9.24 12.71 9.22
N LEU A 197 -9.08 11.40 8.99
CA LEU A 197 -10.18 10.44 8.87
C LEU A 197 -10.52 9.73 10.17
N GLY A 198 -9.52 9.51 10.99
CA GLY A 198 -9.63 8.80 12.25
C GLY A 198 -8.47 9.16 13.14
N TYR A 199 -8.63 8.81 14.42
CA TYR A 199 -7.51 8.76 15.32
C TYR A 199 -7.79 7.71 16.40
N ALA A 200 -6.73 7.03 16.81
CA ALA A 200 -6.79 6.00 17.80
C ALA A 200 -5.57 5.99 18.71
N ALA A 201 -5.76 5.42 19.90
CA ALA A 201 -4.72 5.32 20.89
C ALA A 201 -5.09 4.32 22.00
N HIS A 202 -4.12 4.00 22.85
CA HIS A 202 -4.37 3.22 24.07
C HIS A 202 -4.87 4.14 25.21
N CYS A 203 -5.49 3.55 26.23
CA CYS A 203 -5.91 4.30 27.42
C CYS A 203 -5.61 3.60 28.75
N GLN A 204 -5.35 2.29 28.76
CA GLN A 204 -4.94 1.57 29.97
C GLN A 204 -3.86 0.52 29.69
N LEU A 205 -2.88 0.42 30.60
CA LEU A 205 -1.73 -0.50 30.50
C LEU A 205 -1.69 -1.51 31.65
N GLU A 206 -1.35 -2.76 31.34
CA GLU A 206 -1.22 -3.85 32.30
C GLU A 206 -0.02 -3.69 33.25
N ALA A 207 -0.19 -4.03 34.53
CA ALA A 207 0.83 -3.93 35.57
C ALA A 207 2.15 -4.66 35.29
N ASN A 208 2.08 -5.89 34.78
CA ASN A 208 3.28 -6.76 34.72
C ASN A 208 4.02 -6.69 33.39
N THR A 209 3.39 -6.15 32.34
CA THR A 209 3.92 -6.18 30.98
C THR A 209 3.89 -4.82 30.29
N ASP A 210 3.24 -3.82 30.87
CA ASP A 210 2.91 -2.54 30.23
C ASP A 210 2.07 -2.67 28.94
N ARG A 211 1.50 -3.86 28.67
CA ARG A 211 0.70 -4.09 27.47
C ARG A 211 -0.58 -3.26 27.50
N PRO A 212 -0.99 -2.62 26.39
CA PRO A 212 -2.31 -2.05 26.24
C PRO A 212 -3.40 -3.08 26.54
N MET A 213 -4.27 -2.78 27.51
CA MET A 213 -5.46 -3.57 27.87
C MET A 213 -6.74 -2.95 27.32
N ALA A 214 -6.71 -1.65 27.03
CA ALA A 214 -7.79 -0.94 26.39
C ALA A 214 -7.27 0.19 25.51
N GLY A 215 -8.01 0.47 24.45
CA GLY A 215 -7.78 1.59 23.56
C GLY A 215 -9.07 2.05 22.92
N TYR A 216 -8.98 3.07 22.09
CA TYR A 216 -10.13 3.64 21.43
C TYR A 216 -9.83 4.00 19.98
N ILE A 217 -10.88 4.06 19.18
CA ILE A 217 -10.88 4.64 17.83
C ILE A 217 -12.02 5.65 17.76
N ASN A 218 -11.74 6.83 17.27
CA ASN A 218 -12.76 7.78 16.85
C ASN A 218 -12.63 8.03 15.35
N PHE A 219 -13.59 7.53 14.58
CA PHE A 219 -13.72 7.84 13.16
C PHE A 219 -14.37 9.20 12.98
N CYS A 220 -13.78 10.09 12.19
CA CYS A 220 -14.45 11.32 11.82
C CYS A 220 -15.72 11.01 11.01
N PRO A 221 -16.82 11.76 11.18
CA PRO A 221 -18.03 11.46 10.44
C PRO A 221 -17.79 11.53 8.92
N ASP A 222 -18.54 10.73 8.17
CA ASP A 222 -18.45 10.58 6.70
C ASP A 222 -17.15 9.88 6.21
N THR A 223 -16.32 9.36 7.13
CA THR A 223 -15.10 8.61 6.78
C THR A 223 -15.37 7.17 6.36
N LEU A 224 -16.26 6.49 7.10
CA LEU A 224 -16.52 5.06 6.90
C LEU A 224 -17.68 4.87 5.94
N SER A 225 -17.42 4.15 4.86
CA SER A 225 -18.39 3.79 3.84
C SER A 225 -18.14 2.36 3.40
N ASN A 226 -19.19 1.53 3.41
CA ASN A 226 -19.14 0.18 2.85
C ASN A 226 -19.51 0.17 1.36
N GLU A 227 -19.59 1.34 0.72
CA GLU A 227 -19.67 1.39 -0.74
C GLU A 227 -18.38 0.82 -1.32
N TYR A 228 -18.51 0.10 -2.43
CA TYR A 228 -17.47 -0.79 -2.93
C TYR A 228 -16.08 -0.14 -3.04
N ASN A 229 -16.00 1.08 -3.59
CA ASN A 229 -14.73 1.77 -3.78
C ASN A 229 -14.17 2.39 -2.49
N ASP A 230 -15.04 2.86 -1.59
CA ASP A 230 -14.62 3.40 -0.29
C ASP A 230 -14.29 2.32 0.73
N LYS A 231 -14.70 1.07 0.49
CA LYS A 231 -14.50 -0.06 1.40
C LYS A 231 -13.02 -0.30 1.65
N THR A 232 -12.18 -0.28 0.61
CA THR A 232 -10.73 -0.47 0.74
C THR A 232 -10.10 0.62 1.61
N ARG A 233 -10.47 1.88 1.38
CA ARG A 233 -10.04 3.02 2.19
C ARG A 233 -10.53 2.90 3.64
N SER A 234 -11.77 2.47 3.84
CA SER A 234 -12.34 2.27 5.18
C SER A 234 -11.65 1.13 5.93
N LEU A 235 -11.30 0.04 5.24
CA LEU A 235 -10.50 -1.07 5.76
C LEU A 235 -9.09 -0.62 6.14
N PHE A 236 -8.44 0.19 5.29
CA PHE A 236 -7.15 0.81 5.60
C PHE A 236 -7.23 1.55 6.94
N VAL A 237 -8.16 2.52 7.04
CA VAL A 237 -8.29 3.35 8.25
C VAL A 237 -8.59 2.48 9.47
N ALA A 238 -9.59 1.58 9.40
CA ALA A 238 -9.93 0.74 10.55
C ALA A 238 -8.75 -0.14 11.01
N THR A 239 -8.03 -0.77 10.07
CA THR A 239 -6.92 -1.68 10.40
C THR A 239 -5.72 -0.90 10.95
N HIS A 240 -5.43 0.27 10.39
CA HIS A 240 -4.38 1.20 10.83
C HIS A 240 -4.62 1.68 12.27
N GLU A 241 -5.82 2.19 12.53
CA GLU A 241 -6.20 2.77 13.82
C GLU A 241 -6.23 1.73 14.96
N ILE A 242 -6.62 0.48 14.64
CA ILE A 242 -6.52 -0.62 15.62
C ILE A 242 -5.06 -0.81 16.05
N LEU A 243 -4.09 -0.75 15.13
CA LEU A 243 -2.70 -1.01 15.47
C LEU A 243 -2.09 0.07 16.37
N HIS A 244 -2.49 1.33 16.19
CA HIS A 244 -2.16 2.43 17.11
C HIS A 244 -2.66 2.17 18.54
N SER A 245 -3.83 1.55 18.67
CA SER A 245 -4.38 1.15 19.98
C SER A 245 -3.67 -0.06 20.59
N LEU A 246 -3.19 -0.99 19.75
CA LEU A 246 -2.56 -2.24 20.17
C LEU A 246 -1.09 -2.12 20.52
N GLY A 247 -0.35 -1.20 19.89
CA GLY A 247 1.06 -1.03 20.26
C GLY A 247 1.93 -0.11 19.41
N PHE A 248 1.60 0.12 18.14
CA PHE A 248 2.41 1.01 17.29
C PHE A 248 2.10 2.46 17.63
N SER A 249 2.75 3.03 18.64
CA SER A 249 2.55 4.43 19.01
C SER A 249 3.77 4.96 19.75
N THR A 250 4.14 6.20 19.47
CA THR A 250 5.25 6.91 20.15
C THR A 250 5.06 6.94 21.67
N SER A 251 3.81 7.09 22.10
CA SER A 251 3.41 7.06 23.52
C SER A 251 3.70 5.72 24.21
N LEU A 252 3.92 4.65 23.44
CA LEU A 252 4.23 3.30 23.92
C LEU A 252 5.70 2.88 23.75
N PHE A 253 6.53 3.63 23.01
CA PHE A 253 7.93 3.25 22.76
C PHE A 253 8.71 3.07 24.07
N ALA A 254 8.50 3.96 25.04
CA ALA A 254 9.13 3.83 26.35
C ALA A 254 8.61 2.62 27.14
N PHE A 255 7.45 2.07 26.78
CA PHE A 255 6.81 0.95 27.46
C PHE A 255 7.19 -0.43 26.88
N TYR A 256 7.85 -0.49 25.73
CA TYR A 256 8.25 -1.76 25.12
C TYR A 256 9.18 -2.60 25.99
N ARG A 257 9.07 -3.91 25.81
CA ARG A 257 9.80 -4.94 26.54
C ARG A 257 10.41 -5.94 25.58
N ASP A 258 11.47 -6.60 26.02
CA ASP A 258 12.05 -7.70 25.24
C ASP A 258 11.21 -8.99 25.36
N LYS A 259 11.63 -10.02 24.62
CA LYS A 259 11.02 -11.36 24.65
C LYS A 259 11.05 -12.06 26.03
N GLN A 260 11.84 -11.57 26.99
CA GLN A 260 11.88 -12.03 28.39
C GLN A 260 11.05 -11.13 29.33
N ASN A 261 10.23 -10.22 28.79
CA ASN A 261 9.44 -9.24 29.53
C ASN A 261 10.29 -8.20 30.30
N ARG A 262 11.55 -8.00 29.93
CA ARG A 262 12.40 -6.97 30.54
C ARG A 262 12.17 -5.63 29.84
N PRO A 263 11.99 -4.52 30.58
CA PRO A 263 11.85 -3.20 29.97
C PRO A 263 13.05 -2.83 29.09
N LEU A 264 12.80 -2.41 27.84
CA LEU A 264 13.86 -1.89 26.96
C LEU A 264 14.29 -0.48 27.38
N THR A 265 13.36 0.27 27.99
CA THR A 265 13.63 1.55 28.64
C THR A 265 13.66 1.35 30.16
N PRO A 266 14.64 1.89 30.90
CA PRO A 266 14.69 1.75 32.36
C PRO A 266 13.40 2.21 33.04
N ARG A 267 13.02 1.53 34.14
CA ARG A 267 11.88 1.88 34.98
C ARG A 267 12.34 2.47 36.29
N ASP A 268 11.62 3.46 36.78
CA ASP A 268 11.84 4.02 38.10
C ASP A 268 11.43 2.97 39.15
N PRO A 269 12.28 2.67 40.15
CA PRO A 269 12.04 1.56 41.08
C PRO A 269 10.88 1.81 42.06
N ILE A 270 10.38 3.05 42.16
CA ILE A 270 9.30 3.43 43.06
C ILE A 270 7.97 3.48 42.31
N THR A 271 7.95 4.15 41.16
CA THR A 271 6.73 4.38 40.37
C THR A 271 6.48 3.31 39.31
N PHE A 272 7.50 2.51 38.96
CA PHE A 272 7.51 1.55 37.85
C PHE A 272 7.18 2.15 36.48
N LYS A 273 7.23 3.49 36.34
CA LYS A 273 7.07 4.21 35.07
C LYS A 273 8.44 4.39 34.39
N PRO A 274 8.51 4.72 33.09
CA PRO A 274 9.78 4.98 32.42
C PRO A 274 10.61 6.06 33.12
N ALA A 275 11.89 5.77 33.39
CA ALA A 275 12.76 6.58 34.25
C ALA A 275 13.51 7.71 33.52
N LEU A 276 13.48 7.74 32.18
CA LEU A 276 14.25 8.71 31.39
C LEU A 276 13.58 10.09 31.29
N GLY A 277 12.49 10.32 32.01
CA GLY A 277 11.74 11.56 31.98
C GLY A 277 10.89 11.72 30.71
N TRP A 278 10.78 12.96 30.25
CA TRP A 278 9.87 13.35 29.17
C TRP A 278 10.64 13.74 27.91
N TYR A 279 10.22 13.17 26.77
CA TYR A 279 10.58 13.70 25.47
C TYR A 279 9.69 14.93 25.19
N SER A 280 10.31 16.05 24.85
CA SER A 280 9.62 17.28 24.43
C SER A 280 9.92 17.56 22.97
N GLY A 281 9.12 16.99 22.07
CA GLY A 281 9.23 17.22 20.62
C GLY A 281 7.94 17.79 20.03
N LYS A 282 7.82 17.74 18.69
CA LYS A 282 6.59 18.12 17.98
C LYS A 282 5.37 17.34 18.49
N ASN A 283 5.57 16.11 18.97
CA ASN A 283 4.57 15.21 19.54
C ASN A 283 4.27 15.47 21.02
N GLY A 284 4.45 16.71 21.49
CA GLY A 284 4.35 17.12 22.90
C GLY A 284 5.01 16.16 23.89
N GLN A 285 4.36 15.92 25.05
CA GLN A 285 4.98 15.24 26.19
C GLN A 285 4.63 13.75 26.22
N VAL A 286 5.59 12.92 25.82
CA VAL A 286 5.56 11.46 25.99
C VAL A 286 6.77 11.01 26.81
N TYR A 287 6.70 9.83 27.42
CA TYR A 287 7.84 9.27 28.12
C TYR A 287 9.01 9.06 27.15
N GLN A 288 10.20 9.49 27.55
CA GLN A 288 11.41 9.29 26.78
C GLN A 288 11.73 7.79 26.69
N TRP A 289 11.91 7.29 25.47
CA TRP A 289 12.39 5.93 25.19
C TRP A 289 13.91 5.85 25.24
N SER A 290 14.44 4.65 25.42
CA SER A 290 15.88 4.40 25.35
C SER A 290 16.38 4.23 23.91
N ASP A 291 17.70 4.35 23.76
CA ASP A 291 18.42 4.03 22.51
C ASP A 291 18.36 2.54 22.13
N ASN A 292 17.67 1.69 22.90
CA ASN A 292 17.38 0.32 22.50
C ASN A 292 16.07 0.19 21.72
N VAL A 293 15.27 1.26 21.65
CA VAL A 293 13.98 1.30 20.95
C VAL A 293 14.09 2.17 19.70
N VAL A 294 14.40 3.45 19.88
CA VAL A 294 14.58 4.42 18.80
C VAL A 294 15.83 5.25 19.03
N ARG A 295 16.66 5.40 17.99
CA ARG A 295 17.84 6.28 17.99
C ARG A 295 17.66 7.42 17.00
N THR A 296 18.32 8.53 17.26
CA THR A 296 18.48 9.60 16.27
C THR A 296 19.84 9.46 15.60
N VAL A 297 19.87 9.38 14.28
CA VAL A 297 21.10 9.22 13.48
C VAL A 297 21.20 10.30 12.41
N ASN A 298 22.42 10.59 11.96
CA ASN A 298 22.66 11.45 10.80
C ASN A 298 22.78 10.58 9.55
N ARG A 299 21.87 10.78 8.58
CA ARG A 299 21.93 10.19 7.25
C ARG A 299 22.65 11.14 6.29
N THR A 300 23.59 10.60 5.53
CA THR A 300 24.16 11.30 4.37
C THR A 300 23.10 11.39 3.30
N TRP A 301 22.78 12.60 2.85
CA TRP A 301 21.63 12.84 1.98
C TRP A 301 22.00 13.64 0.74
N LEU A 302 21.97 12.98 -0.43
CA LEU A 302 22.32 13.61 -1.71
C LEU A 302 21.14 14.40 -2.29
N SER A 303 21.40 15.64 -2.69
CA SER A 303 20.49 16.47 -3.48
C SER A 303 21.20 16.98 -4.74
N ALA A 304 20.49 17.75 -5.57
CA ALA A 304 21.08 18.48 -6.68
C ALA A 304 22.11 19.51 -6.22
N PHE A 305 21.95 20.10 -5.02
CA PHE A 305 22.86 21.10 -4.45
C PHE A 305 24.11 20.51 -3.78
N GLY A 306 24.17 19.19 -3.65
CA GLY A 306 25.26 18.50 -2.96
C GLY A 306 24.73 17.63 -1.82
N THR A 307 25.64 17.27 -0.91
CA THR A 307 25.36 16.35 0.18
C THR A 307 25.01 17.11 1.46
N PHE A 308 23.92 16.72 2.09
CA PHE A 308 23.39 17.23 3.35
C PHE A 308 23.51 16.16 4.45
N GLN A 309 23.35 16.58 5.70
CA GLN A 309 23.15 15.69 6.84
C GLN A 309 21.69 15.79 7.28
N LYS A 310 20.93 14.71 7.12
CA LYS A 310 19.52 14.62 7.52
C LYS A 310 19.42 13.84 8.82
N LEU A 311 18.77 14.41 9.84
CA LEU A 311 18.46 13.66 11.05
C LEU A 311 17.33 12.67 10.74
N ALA A 312 17.52 11.41 11.14
CA ALA A 312 16.48 10.39 11.04
C ALA A 312 16.29 9.69 12.39
N HIS A 313 15.04 9.40 12.73
CA HIS A 313 14.71 8.59 13.90
C HIS A 313 14.47 7.16 13.45
N ILE A 314 15.31 6.24 13.93
CA ILE A 314 15.30 4.86 13.49
C ILE A 314 14.86 3.93 14.60
N VAL A 315 13.94 3.02 14.30
CA VAL A 315 13.61 1.88 15.16
C VAL A 315 14.74 0.86 15.07
N VAL A 316 15.37 0.58 16.22
CA VAL A 316 16.55 -0.30 16.33
C VAL A 316 16.21 -1.64 16.99
N LEU A 317 14.92 -1.95 17.11
CA LEU A 317 14.45 -3.17 17.76
C LEU A 317 14.95 -4.42 17.03
N PRO A 318 15.31 -5.52 17.74
CA PRO A 318 16.08 -6.61 17.15
C PRO A 318 15.39 -7.36 16.00
N THR A 319 14.09 -7.62 16.10
CA THR A 319 13.32 -8.31 15.07
C THR A 319 13.05 -7.39 13.90
N VAL A 320 12.71 -6.12 14.16
CA VAL A 320 12.58 -5.07 13.13
C VAL A 320 13.86 -4.98 12.29
N VAL A 321 15.02 -4.83 12.92
CA VAL A 321 16.31 -4.73 12.21
C VAL A 321 16.61 -6.01 11.42
N ARG A 322 16.40 -7.19 12.03
CA ARG A 322 16.66 -8.48 11.35
C ARG A 322 15.77 -8.64 10.11
N ILE A 323 14.49 -8.37 10.23
CA ILE A 323 13.53 -8.48 9.12
C ILE A 323 13.83 -7.42 8.06
N ALA A 324 14.11 -6.19 8.46
CA ALA A 324 14.43 -5.10 7.53
C ALA A 324 15.72 -5.37 6.73
N ARG A 325 16.80 -5.86 7.37
CA ARG A 325 18.04 -6.23 6.69
C ARG A 325 17.80 -7.25 5.58
N SER A 326 17.00 -8.27 5.87
CA SER A 326 16.61 -9.28 4.89
C SER A 326 15.67 -8.72 3.81
N PHE A 327 14.68 -7.94 4.22
CA PHE A 327 13.68 -7.34 3.34
C PHE A 327 14.32 -6.41 2.30
N TYR A 328 15.15 -5.46 2.73
CA TYR A 328 15.85 -4.53 1.84
C TYR A 328 17.06 -5.16 1.15
N ASN A 329 17.54 -6.33 1.58
CA ASN A 329 18.86 -6.86 1.21
C ASN A 329 20.00 -5.87 1.57
N CYS A 330 19.97 -5.35 2.80
CA CYS A 330 20.99 -4.46 3.34
C CYS A 330 21.50 -4.99 4.69
N PRO A 331 22.54 -5.85 4.72
CA PRO A 331 23.02 -6.47 5.96
C PRO A 331 23.54 -5.48 7.02
N SER A 332 24.04 -4.32 6.58
CA SER A 332 24.58 -3.28 7.47
C SER A 332 23.52 -2.31 8.03
N LEU A 333 22.24 -2.48 7.67
CA LEU A 333 21.17 -1.57 8.11
C LEU A 333 21.11 -1.48 9.64
N ASP A 334 21.07 -0.27 10.17
CA ASP A 334 21.12 0.05 11.59
C ASP A 334 19.73 0.21 12.25
N GLY A 335 18.69 0.40 11.44
CA GLY A 335 17.31 0.54 11.88
C GLY A 335 16.36 0.88 10.72
N VAL A 336 15.08 1.01 11.03
CA VAL A 336 14.05 1.45 10.05
C VAL A 336 13.59 2.85 10.42
N GLU A 337 13.58 3.76 9.43
CA GLU A 337 13.21 5.16 9.64
C GLU A 337 11.71 5.31 9.95
N LEU A 338 11.43 6.10 10.99
CA LEU A 338 10.11 6.64 11.27
C LEU A 338 9.91 7.94 10.49
N GLU A 339 8.65 8.27 10.24
CA GLU A 339 8.24 9.52 9.62
C GLU A 339 8.78 10.73 10.39
N ASP A 340 9.47 11.64 9.69
CA ASP A 340 10.13 12.81 10.27
C ASP A 340 9.55 14.16 9.81
N GLU A 341 8.65 14.15 8.82
CA GLU A 341 7.91 15.31 8.36
C GLU A 341 6.61 15.56 9.14
N ASP A 342 5.98 16.70 8.84
CA ASP A 342 4.72 17.19 9.42
C ASP A 342 4.76 17.48 10.94
N GLY A 343 3.57 17.72 11.51
CA GLY A 343 3.31 18.11 12.89
C GLY A 343 3.10 16.93 13.85
N ALA A 344 2.60 17.29 15.03
CA ALA A 344 2.35 16.35 16.14
C ALA A 344 1.49 15.16 15.69
N GLY A 345 1.93 13.92 15.92
CA GLY A 345 1.14 12.71 15.69
C GLY A 345 1.00 12.24 14.24
N VAL A 346 1.78 12.85 13.34
CA VAL A 346 2.32 12.18 12.14
C VAL A 346 3.76 11.76 12.43
N TYR A 347 4.55 12.73 12.91
CA TYR A 347 5.94 12.58 13.30
C TYR A 347 6.12 11.41 14.28
N LEU A 348 7.08 10.52 14.02
CA LEU A 348 7.47 9.36 14.82
C LEU A 348 6.41 8.27 15.09
N THR A 349 5.13 8.49 14.77
CA THR A 349 4.07 7.49 14.99
C THR A 349 3.89 6.54 13.81
N HIS A 350 4.59 6.77 12.71
CA HIS A 350 4.46 6.05 11.46
C HIS A 350 5.83 5.68 10.89
N TRP A 351 5.84 4.75 9.94
CA TRP A 351 7.00 4.52 9.10
C TRP A 351 7.22 5.65 8.09
N GLU A 352 8.48 5.90 7.77
CA GLU A 352 8.90 6.78 6.67
C GLU A 352 8.30 6.32 5.35
N LYS A 353 7.45 7.16 4.73
CA LYS A 353 6.71 6.76 3.53
C LYS A 353 7.61 6.55 2.31
N ARG A 354 8.76 7.22 2.22
CA ARG A 354 9.75 6.95 1.15
C ARG A 354 10.20 5.50 1.14
N LEU A 355 10.33 4.89 2.32
CA LEU A 355 10.87 3.54 2.49
C LEU A 355 9.80 2.45 2.45
N LEU A 356 8.58 2.77 2.88
CA LEU A 356 7.51 1.80 3.08
C LEU A 356 6.17 2.21 2.44
N GLU A 357 6.13 3.22 1.58
CA GLU A 357 4.99 3.70 0.77
C GLU A 357 3.59 3.19 1.12
N ASN A 358 3.19 2.01 0.62
CA ASN A 358 1.86 1.43 0.84
C ASN A 358 1.76 0.55 2.08
N ASP A 359 2.71 0.60 3.00
CA ASP A 359 2.59 -0.08 4.29
C ASP A 359 1.45 0.55 5.08
N LEU A 360 0.66 -0.31 5.72
CA LEU A 360 -0.47 0.06 6.55
C LEU A 360 -0.13 1.16 7.54
N MET A 361 1.08 1.18 8.10
CA MET A 361 1.53 2.12 9.13
C MET A 361 2.35 3.29 8.57
N THR A 362 2.23 3.62 7.29
CA THR A 362 2.60 4.94 6.79
C THR A 362 1.49 5.96 7.09
N ALA A 363 1.85 7.23 7.21
CA ALA A 363 0.92 8.27 7.67
C ALA A 363 -0.13 8.69 6.63
N THR A 364 -0.06 8.20 5.38
CA THR A 364 -1.02 8.58 4.35
C THR A 364 -1.37 7.45 3.40
N TYR A 365 -2.66 7.31 3.13
CA TYR A 365 -3.21 6.37 2.16
C TYR A 365 -3.05 6.89 0.74
N THR A 366 -2.54 6.03 -0.14
CA THR A 366 -2.25 6.29 -1.55
C THR A 366 -2.90 5.23 -2.43
N ASN A 367 -4.17 4.93 -2.14
CA ASN A 367 -5.09 4.08 -2.91
C ASN A 367 -4.80 2.58 -2.86
N SER A 368 -3.65 2.17 -2.32
CA SER A 368 -3.41 0.81 -1.89
C SER A 368 -2.82 0.80 -0.48
N PHE A 369 -3.00 -0.32 0.23
CA PHE A 369 -2.27 -0.59 1.44
C PHE A 369 -1.95 -2.07 1.54
N GLN A 370 -0.88 -2.36 2.24
CA GLN A 370 -0.39 -3.70 2.52
C GLN A 370 0.24 -3.75 3.90
N ILE A 371 0.33 -4.95 4.46
CA ILE A 371 0.96 -5.15 5.76
C ILE A 371 2.34 -5.75 5.52
N SER A 372 3.39 -4.96 5.73
CA SER A 372 4.76 -5.42 5.56
C SER A 372 5.17 -6.35 6.71
N PRO A 373 6.19 -7.21 6.46
CA PRO A 373 6.76 -8.00 7.54
C PRO A 373 7.47 -7.12 8.60
N ILE A 374 7.83 -5.88 8.26
CA ILE A 374 8.47 -4.92 9.17
C ILE A 374 7.45 -4.40 10.21
N THR A 375 6.22 -4.12 9.79
CA THR A 375 5.14 -3.74 10.71
C THR A 375 4.80 -4.87 11.69
N LEU A 376 4.74 -6.12 11.22
CA LEU A 376 4.57 -7.29 12.09
C LEU A 376 5.76 -7.48 13.05
N ALA A 377 6.99 -7.21 12.59
CA ALA A 377 8.19 -7.27 13.42
C ALA A 377 8.17 -6.23 14.55
N MET A 378 7.67 -5.03 14.29
CA MET A 378 7.49 -3.99 15.32
C MET A 378 6.54 -4.45 16.41
N MET A 379 5.41 -5.05 16.03
CA MET A 379 4.46 -5.60 16.99
C MET A 379 5.04 -6.75 17.80
N GLU A 380 5.88 -7.60 17.20
CA GLU A 380 6.58 -8.67 17.90
C GLU A 380 7.57 -8.11 18.95
N ASP A 381 8.31 -7.06 18.58
CA ASP A 381 9.32 -6.40 19.42
C ASP A 381 8.74 -5.48 20.50
N THR A 382 7.43 -5.23 20.52
CA THR A 382 6.77 -4.63 21.69
C THR A 382 6.97 -5.47 22.96
N GLY A 383 7.23 -6.77 22.78
CA GLY A 383 7.33 -7.77 23.85
C GLY A 383 5.99 -8.39 24.23
N TRP A 384 4.87 -7.88 23.70
CA TRP A 384 3.52 -8.30 24.05
C TRP A 384 2.97 -9.39 23.14
N TYR A 385 3.36 -9.36 21.87
CA TYR A 385 2.79 -10.22 20.83
C TYR A 385 3.83 -11.17 20.22
N ILE A 386 3.33 -12.22 19.60
CA ILE A 386 4.00 -13.07 18.63
C ILE A 386 3.26 -12.88 17.32
N SER A 387 3.97 -12.43 16.28
CA SER A 387 3.35 -12.09 15.00
C SER A 387 3.29 -13.30 14.06
N ASN A 388 2.16 -13.45 13.37
CA ASN A 388 1.99 -14.43 12.32
C ASN A 388 2.44 -13.84 10.97
N TYR A 389 3.72 -14.03 10.61
CA TYR A 389 4.28 -13.52 9.36
C TYR A 389 3.66 -14.11 8.09
N ALA A 390 2.90 -15.21 8.18
CA ALA A 390 2.15 -15.73 7.03
C ALA A 390 1.00 -14.80 6.59
N LEU A 391 0.57 -13.89 7.48
CA LEU A 391 -0.42 -12.84 7.18
C LEU A 391 0.24 -11.53 6.70
N SER A 392 1.57 -11.49 6.57
CA SER A 392 2.24 -10.45 5.79
C SER A 392 1.76 -10.54 4.34
N GLN A 393 1.44 -9.40 3.74
CA GLN A 393 1.03 -9.34 2.34
C GLN A 393 2.26 -9.20 1.41
N SER A 394 2.03 -9.28 0.10
CA SER A 394 3.05 -9.24 -0.96
C SER A 394 3.73 -7.86 -1.08
N PHE A 395 4.58 -7.53 -0.12
CA PHE A 395 5.16 -6.21 0.01
C PHE A 395 6.42 -6.07 -0.85
N SER A 396 6.34 -5.30 -1.95
CA SER A 396 7.39 -5.20 -2.98
C SER A 396 8.18 -3.88 -2.96
N TRP A 397 7.60 -2.81 -2.39
CA TRP A 397 8.10 -1.43 -2.53
C TRP A 397 9.58 -1.27 -2.24
N GLY A 398 10.09 -1.83 -1.13
CA GLY A 398 11.50 -1.78 -0.73
C GLY A 398 12.28 -3.08 -0.93
N ARG A 399 11.65 -4.15 -1.41
CA ARG A 399 12.22 -5.50 -1.36
C ARG A 399 13.48 -5.60 -2.22
N GLY A 400 14.60 -5.99 -1.62
CA GLY A 400 15.86 -6.25 -2.32
C GLY A 400 16.57 -5.03 -2.89
N ARG A 401 16.17 -3.80 -2.51
CA ARG A 401 16.68 -2.56 -3.11
C ARG A 401 18.01 -2.03 -2.56
N GLY A 402 18.60 -2.73 -1.61
CA GLY A 402 19.92 -2.45 -1.07
C GLY A 402 19.95 -1.29 -0.06
N CYS A 403 21.16 -1.01 0.42
CA CYS A 403 21.37 -0.03 1.49
C CYS A 403 21.13 1.42 1.04
N THR A 404 21.50 1.77 -0.19
CA THR A 404 21.30 3.12 -0.75
C THR A 404 19.82 3.51 -0.75
N PHE A 405 18.92 2.57 -1.05
CA PHE A 405 17.49 2.77 -0.92
C PHE A 405 17.07 3.01 0.54
N ALA A 406 17.55 2.15 1.44
CA ALA A 406 17.14 2.15 2.85
C ALA A 406 17.65 3.36 3.66
N THR A 407 18.81 3.94 3.31
CA THR A 407 19.48 4.97 4.12
C THR A 407 19.82 6.26 3.38
N GLY A 408 19.85 6.23 2.04
CA GLY A 408 20.19 7.38 1.21
C GLY A 408 18.97 8.11 0.67
N SER A 409 19.23 9.21 -0.03
CA SER A 409 18.19 9.93 -0.78
C SER A 409 17.68 9.10 -1.97
N CYS A 410 16.48 9.38 -2.45
CA CYS A 410 16.02 8.78 -3.72
C CYS A 410 16.89 9.21 -4.91
N LEU A 411 17.50 10.40 -4.90
CA LEU A 411 18.43 10.80 -5.95
C LEU A 411 19.64 9.87 -6.03
N GLU A 412 20.24 9.56 -4.88
CA GLU A 412 21.40 8.66 -4.80
C GLU A 412 21.05 7.27 -5.31
N TYR A 413 19.90 6.73 -4.88
CA TYR A 413 19.39 5.47 -5.38
C TYR A 413 19.16 5.50 -6.90
N MET A 414 18.46 6.50 -7.42
CA MET A 414 18.17 6.62 -8.86
C MET A 414 19.47 6.72 -9.69
N LEU A 415 20.50 7.41 -9.20
CA LEU A 415 21.81 7.48 -9.85
C LEU A 415 22.54 6.14 -9.83
N GLU A 416 22.51 5.42 -8.70
CA GLU A 416 23.09 4.08 -8.58
C GLU A 416 22.44 3.11 -9.57
N GLN A 417 21.11 3.07 -9.62
CA GLN A 417 20.37 2.22 -10.55
C GLN A 417 20.69 2.58 -12.01
N SER A 418 20.69 3.88 -12.34
CA SER A 418 20.99 4.37 -13.68
C SER A 418 22.40 3.99 -14.15
N ARG A 419 23.41 4.08 -13.27
CA ARG A 419 24.79 3.67 -13.58
C ARG A 419 24.91 2.17 -13.84
N GLY A 420 24.11 1.36 -13.14
CA GLY A 420 24.06 -0.09 -13.33
C GLY A 420 23.20 -0.54 -14.51
N GLY A 421 22.51 0.37 -15.21
CA GLY A 421 21.55 0.01 -16.26
C GLY A 421 20.26 -0.64 -15.74
N HIS A 422 19.94 -0.45 -14.46
CA HIS A 422 18.73 -0.99 -13.83
C HIS A 422 17.60 0.06 -13.83
N PRO A 423 16.32 -0.37 -13.77
CA PRO A 423 15.21 0.56 -13.60
C PRO A 423 15.32 1.36 -12.30
N ILE A 424 15.02 2.66 -12.37
CA ILE A 424 15.00 3.54 -11.18
C ILE A 424 13.74 3.39 -10.32
N ALA A 425 12.77 2.58 -10.78
CA ALA A 425 11.56 2.25 -10.03
C ALA A 425 11.95 1.77 -8.62
N PRO A 426 11.23 2.15 -7.55
CA PRO A 426 9.85 2.63 -7.58
C PRO A 426 9.73 4.12 -7.94
N PHE A 427 10.85 4.86 -7.86
CA PHE A 427 10.90 6.27 -8.19
C PHE A 427 10.79 6.52 -9.69
N CYS A 428 10.51 7.76 -10.06
CA CYS A 428 10.28 8.16 -11.44
C CYS A 428 10.79 9.57 -11.71
N GLN A 429 10.94 9.93 -12.99
CA GLN A 429 11.48 11.23 -13.40
C GLN A 429 10.69 11.85 -14.56
N GLN A 430 9.44 11.44 -14.76
CA GLN A 430 8.59 11.95 -15.82
C GLN A 430 7.66 13.02 -15.26
N LEU A 431 7.76 14.24 -15.77
CA LEU A 431 6.86 15.32 -15.36
C LEU A 431 5.44 15.04 -15.89
N THR A 432 4.50 14.82 -14.98
CA THR A 432 3.10 14.56 -15.33
C THR A 432 2.38 15.86 -15.64
N SER A 433 1.65 15.89 -16.76
CA SER A 433 0.82 17.02 -17.15
C SER A 433 -0.37 17.22 -16.23
N SER A 434 -0.69 18.49 -15.93
CA SER A 434 -2.09 18.83 -15.65
C SER A 434 -2.90 18.59 -16.93
N TYR A 435 -4.10 18.05 -16.84
CA TYR A 435 -4.94 17.59 -17.98
C TYR A 435 -5.31 18.68 -19.02
N GLN A 436 -4.66 19.85 -19.03
CA GLN A 436 -4.93 20.92 -19.99
C GLN A 436 -4.54 20.56 -21.43
N ASN A 437 -3.58 19.65 -21.64
CA ASN A 437 -3.20 19.24 -22.99
C ASN A 437 -3.97 17.99 -23.41
N LYS A 438 -5.20 18.17 -23.91
CA LYS A 438 -6.13 17.10 -24.33
C LYS A 438 -5.55 16.10 -25.34
N ASN A 439 -4.47 16.46 -26.03
CA ASN A 439 -3.90 15.64 -27.09
C ASN A 439 -2.93 14.57 -26.61
N ASN A 440 -2.40 14.67 -25.38
CA ASN A 440 -1.48 13.66 -24.83
C ASN A 440 -2.17 12.87 -23.74
N GLY A 441 -2.25 11.54 -23.91
CA GLY A 441 -2.69 10.62 -22.87
C GLY A 441 -1.79 10.68 -21.63
N LEU A 442 -2.34 10.26 -20.50
CA LEU A 442 -1.60 10.08 -19.26
C LEU A 442 -0.70 8.85 -19.38
N GLN A 443 0.61 9.06 -19.30
CA GLN A 443 1.57 7.96 -19.25
C GLN A 443 1.55 7.30 -17.87
N VAL A 444 1.39 5.99 -17.87
CA VAL A 444 1.46 5.13 -16.68
C VAL A 444 2.50 4.04 -16.87
N SER A 445 2.91 3.45 -15.76
CA SER A 445 3.80 2.29 -15.68
C SER A 445 3.34 1.42 -14.51
N CYS A 446 3.72 0.14 -14.51
CA CYS A 446 3.39 -0.76 -13.42
C CYS A 446 4.03 -0.31 -12.11
N THR A 447 3.24 -0.36 -11.03
CA THR A 447 3.76 -0.14 -9.69
C THR A 447 4.66 -1.30 -9.27
N PRO A 448 5.51 -1.12 -8.25
CA PRO A 448 6.27 -2.23 -7.67
C PRO A 448 5.34 -3.40 -7.30
N GLY A 449 5.73 -4.62 -7.67
CA GLY A 449 4.92 -5.83 -7.46
C GLY A 449 3.98 -6.17 -8.61
N LYS A 450 3.73 -5.24 -9.54
CA LYS A 450 2.85 -5.43 -10.71
C LYS A 450 1.39 -5.75 -10.35
N GLU A 451 0.93 -5.36 -9.17
CA GLU A 451 -0.48 -5.53 -8.76
C GLU A 451 -1.35 -4.34 -9.20
N SER A 452 -0.74 -3.23 -9.59
CA SER A 452 -1.41 -2.05 -10.12
C SER A 452 -0.52 -1.31 -11.13
N TYR A 453 -1.07 -0.30 -11.79
CA TYR A 453 -0.31 0.70 -12.54
C TYR A 453 -0.55 2.10 -12.00
N GLY A 454 0.39 3.01 -12.26
CA GLY A 454 0.36 4.36 -11.73
C GLY A 454 1.07 5.37 -12.62
N PHE A 455 0.76 6.64 -12.39
CA PHE A 455 1.44 7.76 -13.05
C PHE A 455 2.61 8.23 -12.20
N CYS A 456 3.61 8.87 -12.82
CA CYS A 456 4.68 9.49 -12.07
C CYS A 456 4.17 10.73 -11.32
N ASN A 457 4.13 10.70 -9.98
CA ASN A 457 3.61 11.81 -9.19
C ASN A 457 4.59 13.00 -9.06
N LEU A 458 5.46 13.21 -10.04
CA LEU A 458 6.35 14.37 -10.15
C LEU A 458 5.56 15.59 -10.63
N ILE A 459 5.58 16.66 -9.83
CA ILE A 459 4.83 17.90 -10.08
C ILE A 459 5.71 19.14 -9.88
N GLU A 460 5.23 20.28 -10.38
CA GLU A 460 5.80 21.59 -10.11
C GLU A 460 5.01 22.29 -8.99
N TYR A 461 5.68 22.62 -7.90
CA TYR A 461 5.13 23.35 -6.77
C TYR A 461 5.10 24.86 -7.03
N SER A 462 4.18 25.56 -6.37
CA SER A 462 4.10 27.03 -6.46
C SER A 462 5.32 27.72 -5.83
N LYS A 463 5.85 27.12 -4.75
CA LYS A 463 7.01 27.60 -3.99
C LYS A 463 8.21 26.63 -4.14
N PRO A 464 9.44 27.12 -4.02
CA PRO A 464 10.62 26.27 -3.98
C PRO A 464 10.58 25.27 -2.82
N LEU A 465 11.09 24.07 -3.08
CA LEU A 465 11.33 23.03 -2.08
C LEU A 465 12.58 23.37 -1.25
N PRO A 466 12.70 22.80 -0.03
CA PRO A 466 13.96 22.78 0.71
C PRO A 466 15.10 22.21 -0.13
N SER A 467 16.31 22.76 0.00
CA SER A 467 17.45 22.43 -0.85
C SER A 467 17.83 20.94 -0.81
N GLU A 468 17.69 20.31 0.34
CA GLU A 468 17.91 18.89 0.58
C GLU A 468 16.94 17.96 -0.19
N TYR A 469 15.80 18.49 -0.66
CA TYR A 469 14.77 17.74 -1.39
C TYR A 469 14.66 18.12 -2.87
N VAL A 470 15.66 18.84 -3.40
CA VAL A 470 15.75 19.12 -4.83
C VAL A 470 16.55 18.03 -5.52
N TYR A 471 15.90 17.22 -6.37
CA TYR A 471 16.53 16.05 -7.01
C TYR A 471 16.84 16.22 -8.50
N PHE A 472 16.22 17.20 -9.15
CA PHE A 472 16.23 17.35 -10.61
C PHE A 472 16.98 18.60 -11.05
N ILE A 473 17.57 18.53 -12.24
CA ILE A 473 18.33 19.61 -12.85
C ILE A 473 17.94 19.80 -14.32
N ASN A 474 18.37 20.93 -14.86
CA ASN A 474 18.44 21.17 -16.29
C ASN A 474 19.90 21.38 -16.73
N THR A 475 20.27 20.84 -17.90
CA THR A 475 21.63 20.96 -18.46
C THR A 475 21.74 22.10 -19.47
N ASN A 476 20.62 22.56 -20.01
CA ASN A 476 20.53 23.70 -20.94
C ASN A 476 19.50 24.71 -20.41
N PHE A 477 19.50 25.94 -20.91
CA PHE A 477 18.42 26.91 -20.64
C PHE A 477 17.09 26.55 -21.34
N SER A 478 16.99 25.38 -21.96
CA SER A 478 15.77 24.90 -22.60
C SER A 478 14.65 24.75 -21.58
N THR A 479 13.43 25.11 -21.94
CA THR A 479 12.25 24.84 -21.12
C THR A 479 12.07 23.34 -20.93
N VAL A 480 11.70 22.92 -19.72
CA VAL A 480 11.32 21.53 -19.44
C VAL A 480 10.12 21.15 -20.30
N THR A 481 10.27 20.11 -21.12
CA THR A 481 9.19 19.63 -21.99
C THR A 481 8.31 18.62 -21.25
N LEU A 482 7.01 18.69 -21.48
CA LEU A 482 6.02 17.78 -20.91
C LEU A 482 6.25 16.32 -21.31
N ASN A 483 5.92 15.36 -20.44
CA ASN A 483 6.10 13.92 -20.65
C ASN A 483 7.56 13.51 -20.95
N SER A 484 8.53 14.41 -20.76
CA SER A 484 9.95 14.11 -20.92
C SER A 484 10.55 13.57 -19.63
N LYS A 485 11.58 12.74 -19.77
CA LYS A 485 12.41 12.30 -18.65
C LYS A 485 13.31 13.46 -18.21
N ILE A 486 13.10 13.95 -16.99
CA ILE A 486 13.88 15.04 -16.41
C ILE A 486 15.25 14.52 -15.98
N ASN A 487 16.28 15.36 -16.13
CA ASN A 487 17.63 15.00 -15.73
C ASN A 487 17.77 14.95 -14.20
N LEU A 488 18.36 13.88 -13.71
CA LEU A 488 18.74 13.73 -12.31
C LEU A 488 19.90 14.67 -11.97
N GLY A 489 19.84 15.27 -10.78
CA GLY A 489 20.98 15.96 -10.19
C GLY A 489 22.15 15.01 -9.94
N THR A 490 23.32 15.55 -9.62
CA THR A 490 24.50 14.74 -9.28
C THR A 490 25.24 15.28 -8.05
N GLY A 491 24.63 16.20 -7.29
CA GLY A 491 25.30 16.94 -6.23
C GLY A 491 26.37 17.93 -6.70
N ASN A 492 26.44 18.20 -8.01
CA ASN A 492 27.36 19.17 -8.61
C ASN A 492 26.62 20.02 -9.64
N LEU A 493 26.71 21.34 -9.51
CA LEU A 493 26.00 22.32 -10.32
C LEU A 493 26.84 22.92 -11.46
N THR A 494 28.04 22.40 -11.76
CA THR A 494 28.81 22.87 -12.91
C THR A 494 28.02 22.73 -14.21
N ASN A 495 27.67 23.87 -14.82
CA ASN A 495 26.83 23.99 -16.02
C ASN A 495 25.45 23.32 -15.89
N ARG A 496 24.87 23.31 -14.68
CA ARG A 496 23.59 22.66 -14.38
C ARG A 496 22.75 23.56 -13.49
N TYR A 497 21.46 23.63 -13.77
CA TYR A 497 20.51 24.49 -13.07
C TYR A 497 19.53 23.64 -12.26
N PRO A 498 19.50 23.75 -10.92
CA PRO A 498 18.59 22.95 -10.09
C PRO A 498 17.14 23.38 -10.29
N LEU A 499 16.25 22.40 -10.46
CA LEU A 499 14.81 22.63 -10.63
C LEU A 499 14.14 22.70 -9.26
N VAL A 500 14.31 23.82 -8.57
CA VAL A 500 13.96 23.98 -7.15
C VAL A 500 12.47 23.85 -6.82
N LYS A 501 11.59 23.90 -7.81
CA LYS A 501 10.14 23.74 -7.63
C LYS A 501 9.64 22.33 -7.97
N LEU A 502 10.52 21.45 -8.44
CA LEU A 502 10.13 20.15 -8.96
C LEU A 502 10.40 19.05 -7.94
N GLY A 503 9.36 18.29 -7.59
CA GLY A 503 9.46 17.17 -6.66
C GLY A 503 8.22 16.26 -6.71
N GLY A 504 8.31 15.14 -6.02
CA GLY A 504 7.18 14.24 -5.80
C GLY A 504 6.05 14.94 -5.05
N LYS A 505 4.81 14.61 -5.42
CA LYS A 505 3.58 15.19 -4.86
C LYS A 505 3.42 14.95 -3.37
N ILE A 506 4.00 13.87 -2.84
CA ILE A 506 3.84 13.46 -1.44
C ILE A 506 5.06 13.93 -0.64
N ALA A 507 4.88 15.01 0.13
CA ALA A 507 5.91 15.55 1.01
C ALA A 507 6.47 14.50 1.97
N LEU A 508 5.59 13.72 2.63
CA LEU A 508 5.93 12.60 3.52
C LEU A 508 6.83 11.51 2.89
N ALA A 509 6.95 11.47 1.55
CA ALA A 509 7.94 10.61 0.88
C ALA A 509 9.26 11.36 0.66
N ASN A 510 9.57 12.36 1.49
CA ASN A 510 10.64 13.35 1.32
C ASN A 510 10.63 13.99 -0.09
N TYR A 511 9.45 14.27 -0.66
CA TYR A 511 9.30 14.76 -2.03
C TYR A 511 9.95 13.86 -3.11
N CYS A 512 10.21 12.59 -2.82
CA CYS A 512 10.67 11.64 -3.83
C CYS A 512 9.51 11.26 -4.76
N PRO A 513 9.61 11.49 -6.07
CA PRO A 513 8.56 11.11 -7.02
C PRO A 513 8.57 9.62 -7.32
N TYR A 514 7.39 9.02 -7.45
CA TYR A 514 7.20 7.61 -7.75
C TYR A 514 5.92 7.36 -8.54
N HIS A 515 5.78 6.14 -9.07
CA HIS A 515 4.56 5.71 -9.74
C HIS A 515 3.46 5.47 -8.72
N GLN A 516 2.49 6.39 -8.67
CA GLN A 516 1.38 6.36 -7.73
C GLN A 516 0.11 5.84 -8.41
N GLU A 517 -0.59 4.94 -7.73
CA GLU A 517 -1.86 4.38 -8.18
C GLU A 517 -2.92 5.49 -8.41
N ILE A 518 -3.72 5.34 -9.47
CA ILE A 518 -4.74 6.31 -9.85
C ILE A 518 -6.07 5.87 -9.24
N GLU A 519 -6.76 6.82 -8.61
CA GLU A 519 -8.17 6.69 -8.24
C GLU A 519 -8.96 7.69 -9.08
N TRP A 520 -10.05 7.21 -9.66
CA TRP A 520 -10.99 8.01 -10.43
C TRP A 520 -12.20 8.31 -9.58
N GLU A 521 -12.63 9.57 -9.57
CA GLU A 521 -13.80 10.04 -8.85
C GLU A 521 -14.86 10.57 -9.82
N ASP A 522 -16.13 10.51 -9.42
CA ASP A 522 -17.21 11.22 -10.10
C ASP A 522 -17.23 12.73 -9.76
N ASP A 523 -18.18 13.48 -10.33
CA ASP A 523 -18.31 14.92 -10.09
C ASP A 523 -18.62 15.29 -8.62
N VAL A 524 -19.08 14.32 -7.81
CA VAL A 524 -19.37 14.48 -6.38
C VAL A 524 -18.13 14.16 -5.54
N GLY A 525 -17.05 13.66 -6.15
CA GLY A 525 -15.82 13.23 -5.48
C GLY A 525 -15.90 11.82 -4.93
N LYS A 526 -16.90 11.03 -5.33
CA LYS A 526 -17.01 9.62 -4.93
C LYS A 526 -16.11 8.77 -5.81
N SER A 527 -15.30 7.92 -5.19
CA SER A 527 -14.45 6.98 -5.90
C SER A 527 -15.29 6.04 -6.76
N ILE A 528 -14.95 5.93 -8.05
CA ILE A 528 -15.66 5.10 -9.04
C ILE A 528 -14.85 3.92 -9.53
N ALA A 529 -13.52 4.01 -9.60
CA ALA A 529 -12.61 2.94 -9.99
C ALA A 529 -11.17 3.30 -9.56
N ASN A 530 -10.27 2.32 -9.55
CA ASN A 530 -8.84 2.53 -9.36
C ASN A 530 -8.01 1.67 -10.34
N THR A 531 -6.69 1.73 -10.28
CA THR A 531 -5.80 1.00 -11.20
C THR A 531 -5.25 -0.30 -10.65
N HIS A 532 -5.86 -0.85 -9.60
CA HIS A 532 -5.49 -2.13 -9.02
C HIS A 532 -6.05 -3.31 -9.84
N CYS A 533 -5.17 -4.23 -10.25
CA CYS A 533 -5.53 -5.33 -11.14
C CYS A 533 -6.46 -6.37 -10.49
N HIS A 534 -6.38 -6.53 -9.17
CA HIS A 534 -7.20 -7.52 -8.45
C HIS A 534 -8.64 -7.06 -8.14
N VAL A 535 -9.01 -5.84 -8.48
CA VAL A 535 -10.34 -5.29 -8.22
C VAL A 535 -11.21 -5.48 -9.46
N SER A 536 -11.97 -6.58 -9.49
CA SER A 536 -12.75 -7.01 -10.67
C SER A 536 -13.75 -5.97 -11.19
N THR A 537 -14.25 -5.09 -10.33
CA THR A 537 -15.20 -4.03 -10.69
C THR A 537 -14.57 -2.81 -11.39
N ASN A 538 -13.24 -2.74 -11.52
CA ASN A 538 -12.59 -1.68 -12.27
C ASN A 538 -12.98 -1.71 -13.76
N LEU A 539 -13.38 -2.88 -14.27
CA LEU A 539 -14.05 -3.01 -15.56
C LEU A 539 -15.57 -2.92 -15.40
N LYS A 540 -16.13 -1.71 -15.53
CA LYS A 540 -17.59 -1.51 -15.46
C LYS A 540 -18.31 -1.79 -16.78
N ASP A 541 -17.69 -1.42 -17.89
CA ASP A 541 -18.29 -1.56 -19.21
C ASP A 541 -17.35 -2.34 -20.15
N PRO A 542 -17.65 -3.62 -20.43
CA PRO A 542 -16.91 -4.43 -21.41
C PRO A 542 -16.84 -3.78 -22.80
N HIS A 543 -17.77 -2.88 -23.15
CA HIS A 543 -17.79 -2.15 -24.42
C HIS A 543 -16.79 -1.00 -24.48
N HIS A 544 -16.25 -0.54 -23.34
CA HIS A 544 -15.23 0.51 -23.30
C HIS A 544 -13.86 -0.02 -22.85
N ASN A 545 -13.59 -1.30 -23.11
CA ASN A 545 -12.32 -1.94 -22.77
C ASN A 545 -11.26 -1.81 -23.88
N PHE A 546 -10.82 -0.58 -24.15
CA PHE A 546 -9.90 -0.25 -25.25
C PHE A 546 -8.50 -0.87 -25.13
N LYS A 547 -8.11 -1.27 -23.92
CA LYS A 547 -6.84 -1.95 -23.62
C LYS A 547 -6.97 -3.47 -23.54
N LEU A 548 -8.17 -4.01 -23.76
CA LEU A 548 -8.50 -5.44 -23.63
C LEU A 548 -8.11 -6.02 -22.25
N GLU A 549 -8.26 -5.20 -21.22
CA GLU A 549 -7.86 -5.52 -19.85
C GLU A 549 -8.77 -6.57 -19.23
N ARG A 550 -8.22 -7.32 -18.28
CA ARG A 550 -8.96 -8.18 -17.36
C ARG A 550 -8.54 -7.84 -15.94
N PHE A 551 -9.52 -7.82 -15.05
CA PHE A 551 -9.34 -7.54 -13.63
C PHE A 551 -9.86 -8.72 -12.82
N GLY A 552 -9.13 -9.11 -11.80
CA GLY A 552 -9.36 -10.32 -11.03
C GLY A 552 -8.14 -10.70 -10.21
N MET A 553 -8.32 -11.62 -9.26
CA MET A 553 -7.25 -12.04 -8.33
C MET A 553 -6.01 -12.67 -9.01
N ASP A 554 -6.19 -13.09 -10.25
CA ASP A 554 -5.24 -13.70 -11.17
C ASP A 554 -4.75 -12.73 -12.26
N SER A 555 -5.01 -11.42 -12.08
CA SER A 555 -4.60 -10.37 -13.00
C SER A 555 -3.32 -9.67 -12.56
N VAL A 556 -2.46 -9.34 -13.51
CA VAL A 556 -1.18 -8.67 -13.29
C VAL A 556 -1.07 -7.44 -14.18
N CYS A 557 -0.35 -6.43 -13.72
CA CYS A 557 0.05 -5.29 -14.52
C CYS A 557 1.13 -5.68 -15.53
N VAL A 558 0.91 -5.30 -16.79
CA VAL A 558 1.84 -5.49 -17.89
C VAL A 558 2.11 -4.15 -18.57
N GLU A 559 3.40 -3.86 -18.76
CA GLU A 559 3.85 -2.67 -19.48
C GLU A 559 3.49 -2.78 -20.97
N HIS A 560 3.12 -1.65 -21.55
CA HIS A 560 2.87 -1.51 -22.98
C HIS A 560 4.11 -0.92 -23.64
N SER A 561 4.45 -1.42 -24.83
CA SER A 561 5.37 -0.68 -25.69
C SER A 561 4.64 0.55 -26.26
N PRO A 562 5.34 1.62 -26.65
CA PRO A 562 4.71 2.78 -27.27
C PRO A 562 3.82 2.39 -28.46
N ASN A 563 2.81 3.23 -28.75
CA ASN A 563 1.86 3.10 -29.87
C ASN A 563 0.69 2.13 -29.64
N TRP A 564 -0.02 2.27 -28.51
CA TRP A 564 -1.34 1.66 -28.38
C TRP A 564 -2.39 2.54 -29.07
N HIS A 565 -3.00 2.04 -30.13
CA HIS A 565 -3.88 2.83 -30.97
C HIS A 565 -5.20 2.15 -31.26
N LEU A 566 -6.26 2.94 -31.32
CA LEU A 566 -7.56 2.52 -31.81
C LEU A 566 -7.75 3.13 -33.20
N ILE A 567 -8.06 2.30 -34.19
CA ILE A 567 -8.20 2.72 -35.58
C ILE A 567 -9.66 2.55 -36.01
N ASN A 568 -10.25 3.61 -36.55
CA ASN A 568 -11.53 3.58 -37.23
C ASN A 568 -11.37 4.14 -38.65
N GLY A 569 -11.30 3.27 -39.67
CA GLY A 569 -10.96 3.70 -41.02
C GLY A 569 -9.61 4.43 -41.05
N ASP A 570 -9.62 5.71 -41.46
CA ASP A 570 -8.42 6.57 -41.51
C ASP A 570 -8.17 7.35 -40.21
N SER A 571 -9.06 7.24 -39.21
CA SER A 571 -8.93 7.93 -37.94
C SER A 571 -8.13 7.10 -36.94
N LEU A 572 -7.11 7.72 -36.35
CA LEU A 572 -6.28 7.15 -35.29
C LEU A 572 -6.64 7.81 -33.96
N PHE A 573 -6.97 7.01 -32.95
CA PHE A 573 -7.25 7.48 -31.59
C PHE A 573 -6.23 6.90 -30.62
N VAL A 574 -5.81 7.73 -29.68
CA VAL A 574 -4.88 7.42 -28.60
C VAL A 574 -5.70 7.29 -27.31
N PRO A 575 -5.61 6.16 -26.58
CA PRO A 575 -6.28 6.04 -25.29
C PRO A 575 -5.87 7.18 -24.33
N PRO A 576 -6.77 7.60 -23.42
CA PRO A 576 -6.46 8.64 -22.45
C PRO A 576 -5.42 8.21 -21.41
N VAL A 577 -5.16 6.89 -21.27
CA VAL A 577 -4.17 6.31 -20.37
C VAL A 577 -3.39 5.26 -21.15
N GLU A 578 -2.06 5.42 -21.21
CA GLU A 578 -1.16 4.57 -21.99
C GLU A 578 0.06 4.16 -21.18
N GLY A 579 0.65 3.00 -21.53
CA GLY A 579 1.91 2.55 -20.98
C GLY A 579 1.81 1.30 -20.11
N ALA A 580 0.63 1.00 -19.57
CA ALA A 580 0.39 -0.24 -18.85
C ALA A 580 -1.11 -0.60 -18.77
N GLY A 581 -1.40 -1.86 -18.49
CA GLY A 581 -2.75 -2.35 -18.21
C GLY A 581 -2.76 -3.68 -17.44
N CYS A 582 -3.94 -4.07 -16.98
CA CYS A 582 -4.15 -5.30 -16.21
C CYS A 582 -4.63 -6.47 -17.09
N TYR A 583 -4.02 -7.65 -16.92
CA TYR A 583 -4.32 -8.85 -17.71
C TYR A 583 -4.27 -10.10 -16.85
N THR A 584 -5.19 -11.04 -17.07
CA THR A 584 -5.10 -12.36 -16.43
C THR A 584 -3.92 -13.13 -17.00
N PHE A 585 -3.37 -14.05 -16.23
CA PHE A 585 -2.31 -14.92 -16.72
C PHE A 585 -2.51 -16.34 -16.25
N ARG A 586 -1.94 -17.27 -17.02
CA ARG A 586 -1.80 -18.67 -16.63
C ARG A 586 -0.39 -19.15 -16.91
N CYS A 587 -0.04 -20.25 -16.26
CA CYS A 587 1.26 -20.87 -16.35
C CYS A 587 1.10 -22.27 -16.97
N SER A 588 1.97 -22.61 -17.92
CA SER A 588 1.96 -23.90 -18.60
C SER A 588 3.28 -24.15 -19.34
N MET A 589 4.06 -25.15 -18.90
CA MET A 589 5.29 -25.57 -19.59
C MET A 589 5.06 -25.88 -21.08
N SER A 590 3.92 -26.51 -21.41
CA SER A 590 3.61 -26.92 -22.78
C SER A 590 3.24 -25.76 -23.69
N GLU A 591 2.86 -24.61 -23.12
CA GLU A 591 2.50 -23.39 -23.86
C GLU A 591 3.61 -22.32 -23.80
N GLY A 592 4.83 -22.68 -23.35
CA GLY A 592 5.96 -21.75 -23.31
C GLY A 592 6.15 -21.03 -21.96
N GLY A 593 5.43 -21.45 -20.92
CA GLY A 593 5.55 -20.93 -19.57
C GLY A 593 4.45 -19.95 -19.23
N LEU A 594 4.71 -18.65 -19.35
CA LEU A 594 3.75 -17.61 -19.02
C LEU A 594 2.86 -17.30 -20.23
N ILE A 595 1.55 -17.28 -20.04
CA ILE A 595 0.59 -16.87 -21.06
C ILE A 595 -0.28 -15.75 -20.49
N LEU A 596 -0.24 -14.60 -21.15
CA LEU A 596 -1.11 -13.48 -20.85
C LEU A 596 -2.43 -13.66 -21.57
N GLU A 597 -3.53 -13.39 -20.88
CA GLU A 597 -4.88 -13.50 -21.40
C GLU A 597 -5.56 -12.13 -21.37
N LEU A 598 -6.03 -11.74 -22.55
CA LEU A 598 -6.70 -10.48 -22.78
C LEU A 598 -8.21 -10.72 -22.94
N ALA A 599 -8.99 -9.67 -22.72
CA ALA A 599 -10.42 -9.70 -22.99
C ALA A 599 -10.71 -10.10 -24.45
N GLY A 600 -11.77 -10.89 -24.65
CA GLY A 600 -12.12 -11.47 -25.95
C GLY A 600 -11.38 -12.75 -26.33
N GLY A 601 -10.72 -13.41 -25.37
CA GLY A 601 -10.11 -14.73 -25.55
C GLY A 601 -8.75 -14.72 -26.25
N MET A 602 -8.13 -13.55 -26.45
CA MET A 602 -6.79 -13.46 -27.00
C MET A 602 -5.76 -13.90 -25.95
N SER A 603 -4.85 -14.80 -26.32
CA SER A 603 -3.74 -15.25 -25.48
C SER A 603 -2.41 -14.91 -26.13
N ILE A 604 -1.45 -14.41 -25.34
CA ILE A 604 -0.10 -14.06 -25.78
C ILE A 604 0.90 -14.88 -24.97
N PRO A 605 1.61 -15.84 -25.59
CA PRO A 605 2.68 -16.57 -24.92
C PRO A 605 3.89 -15.63 -24.71
N CYS A 606 4.39 -15.59 -23.48
CA CYS A 606 5.54 -14.81 -23.06
C CYS A 606 6.70 -15.73 -22.69
N GLU A 607 7.39 -16.24 -23.72
CA GLU A 607 8.51 -17.18 -23.56
C GLU A 607 9.80 -16.46 -23.11
N VAL A 608 10.04 -15.24 -23.59
CA VAL A 608 11.25 -14.46 -23.29
C VAL A 608 10.90 -13.16 -22.56
N PRO A 609 11.52 -12.88 -21.39
CA PRO A 609 11.31 -11.62 -20.69
C PRO A 609 11.70 -10.42 -21.57
N GLY A 610 10.80 -9.43 -21.67
CA GLY A 610 11.00 -8.22 -22.48
C GLY A 610 10.66 -8.38 -23.96
N GLU A 611 10.28 -9.58 -24.43
CA GLU A 611 9.73 -9.76 -25.77
C GLU A 611 8.48 -8.90 -25.98
N ILE A 612 8.25 -8.47 -27.22
CA ILE A 612 7.10 -7.65 -27.57
C ILE A 612 5.99 -8.53 -28.15
N GLY A 613 4.89 -8.67 -27.42
CA GLY A 613 3.66 -9.29 -27.90
C GLY A 613 2.83 -8.29 -28.70
N GLU A 614 2.68 -8.51 -30.00
CA GLU A 614 1.85 -7.66 -30.85
C GLU A 614 0.36 -8.00 -30.73
N ILE A 615 -0.46 -6.96 -30.53
CA ILE A 615 -1.91 -7.06 -30.46
C ILE A 615 -2.51 -6.44 -31.70
N ASN A 616 -3.37 -7.21 -32.36
CA ASN A 616 -4.23 -6.73 -33.44
C ASN A 616 -5.62 -7.37 -33.27
N ALA A 617 -6.57 -6.60 -32.73
CA ALA A 617 -7.89 -7.08 -32.37
C ALA A 617 -8.97 -6.15 -32.93
N CYS A 618 -10.11 -6.70 -33.34
CA CYS A 618 -11.26 -5.94 -33.81
C CYS A 618 -12.37 -5.93 -32.76
N LEU A 619 -12.72 -4.73 -32.27
CA LEU A 619 -13.90 -4.46 -31.46
C LEU A 619 -15.09 -4.25 -32.40
N THR A 620 -15.81 -5.33 -32.71
CA THR A 620 -16.84 -5.38 -33.75
C THR A 620 -17.99 -4.41 -33.53
N LYS A 621 -18.56 -4.33 -32.32
CA LYS A 621 -19.66 -3.40 -31.99
C LYS A 621 -19.30 -1.93 -32.23
N GLN A 622 -18.04 -1.56 -32.01
CA GLN A 622 -17.51 -0.20 -32.15
C GLN A 622 -16.88 0.05 -33.53
N SER A 623 -16.67 -1.01 -34.33
CA SER A 623 -15.88 -0.97 -35.58
C SER A 623 -14.47 -0.37 -35.36
N LEU A 624 -13.84 -0.69 -34.22
CA LEU A 624 -12.51 -0.20 -33.86
C LEU A 624 -11.48 -1.33 -33.94
N THR A 625 -10.36 -1.09 -34.61
CA THR A 625 -9.20 -1.99 -34.58
C THR A 625 -8.21 -1.52 -33.52
N VAL A 626 -7.97 -2.35 -32.51
CA VAL A 626 -6.95 -2.16 -31.48
C VAL A 626 -5.61 -2.65 -32.04
N LYS A 627 -4.63 -1.76 -32.14
CA LYS A 627 -3.23 -2.11 -32.39
C LYS A 627 -2.40 -1.71 -31.19
N GLY A 628 -1.83 -2.71 -30.52
CA GLY A 628 -1.07 -2.50 -29.29
C GLY A 628 0.13 -3.42 -29.21
N LYS A 629 0.95 -3.22 -28.18
CA LYS A 629 2.14 -4.01 -27.93
C LYS A 629 2.32 -4.18 -26.44
N LEU A 630 2.41 -5.42 -25.96
CA LEU A 630 2.74 -5.74 -24.57
C LEU A 630 4.21 -6.09 -24.45
N VAL A 631 4.83 -5.70 -23.34
CA VAL A 631 6.18 -6.12 -22.97
C VAL A 631 6.06 -7.33 -22.05
N CYS A 632 6.49 -8.49 -22.53
CA CYS A 632 6.35 -9.74 -21.82
C CYS A 632 7.07 -9.73 -20.46
N PRO A 633 6.37 -10.03 -19.35
CA PRO A 633 6.99 -10.22 -18.05
C PRO A 633 7.94 -11.42 -18.04
N ASP A 634 8.86 -11.44 -17.07
CA ASP A 634 9.59 -12.66 -16.75
C ASP A 634 8.65 -13.68 -16.10
N CYS A 635 8.52 -14.86 -16.72
CA CYS A 635 7.72 -15.98 -16.23
C CYS A 635 8.00 -16.29 -14.75
N ARG A 636 9.27 -16.22 -14.33
CA ARG A 636 9.70 -16.60 -12.96
C ARG A 636 9.19 -15.66 -11.87
N LEU A 637 8.65 -14.50 -12.27
CA LEU A 637 8.04 -13.55 -11.34
C LEU A 637 6.59 -13.91 -11.00
N LEU A 638 5.91 -14.67 -11.88
CA LEU A 638 4.47 -14.91 -11.79
C LEU A 638 4.13 -16.41 -11.67
N CYS A 639 4.97 -17.27 -12.23
CA CYS A 639 4.76 -18.71 -12.32
C CYS A 639 5.72 -19.48 -11.41
N PRO A 640 5.31 -20.68 -10.94
CA PRO A 640 6.23 -21.62 -10.31
C PRO A 640 7.43 -21.91 -11.22
N LEU A 641 8.63 -22.05 -10.65
CA LEU A 641 9.85 -22.33 -11.44
C LEU A 641 9.77 -23.63 -12.27
N SER A 642 8.93 -24.60 -11.84
CA SER A 642 8.65 -25.82 -12.59
C SER A 642 7.86 -25.59 -13.89
N GLU A 643 7.24 -24.42 -14.02
CA GLU A 643 6.41 -24.03 -15.16
C GLU A 643 7.07 -23.04 -16.11
N CYS A 644 8.29 -22.58 -15.80
CA CYS A 644 9.02 -21.67 -16.68
C CYS A 644 10.09 -22.39 -17.50
N PRO A 645 10.21 -22.10 -18.81
CA PRO A 645 11.32 -22.60 -19.63
C PRO A 645 12.68 -22.20 -19.04
N LYS A 646 13.67 -23.09 -19.18
CA LYS A 646 15.06 -22.72 -18.91
C LYS A 646 15.52 -21.76 -19.99
N ILE A 647 15.71 -20.50 -19.63
CA ILE A 647 16.28 -19.48 -20.53
C ILE A 647 17.76 -19.81 -20.72
N TYR A 648 18.11 -20.38 -21.87
CA TYR A 648 19.50 -20.44 -22.30
C TYR A 648 19.92 -19.03 -22.69
N SER A 649 20.99 -18.52 -22.08
CA SER A 649 21.67 -17.31 -22.54
C SER A 649 22.00 -17.50 -24.02
N ILE A 650 21.42 -16.67 -24.89
CA ILE A 650 21.78 -16.67 -26.32
C ILE A 650 23.29 -16.45 -26.40
N PRO A 651 24.04 -17.26 -27.16
CA PRO A 651 25.49 -17.17 -27.25
C PRO A 651 25.91 -15.76 -27.68
N GLN A 652 26.83 -15.17 -26.91
CA GLN A 652 27.31 -13.78 -26.97
C GLN A 652 28.08 -13.40 -28.26
N ASN A 653 27.72 -13.90 -29.43
CA ASN A 653 28.48 -13.64 -30.66
C ASN A 653 28.06 -12.39 -31.45
N ASN A 654 27.08 -11.60 -31.00
CA ASN A 654 26.67 -10.37 -31.70
C ASN A 654 26.61 -9.11 -30.83
N VAL A 655 27.36 -9.05 -29.72
CA VAL A 655 27.48 -7.80 -28.95
C VAL A 655 28.95 -7.49 -28.71
N THR A 656 29.46 -6.52 -29.46
CA THR A 656 30.80 -5.94 -29.34
C THR A 656 30.89 -5.17 -28.02
N TYR A 657 31.28 -5.83 -26.94
CA TYR A 657 31.58 -5.15 -25.68
C TYR A 657 32.97 -4.52 -25.74
N LEU A 658 33.02 -3.20 -25.58
CA LEU A 658 34.25 -2.48 -25.30
C LEU A 658 34.77 -2.90 -23.93
N ARG A 659 35.90 -3.60 -23.97
CA ARG A 659 36.69 -4.20 -22.89
C ARG A 659 37.00 -3.21 -21.76
N SER A 660 36.64 -3.55 -20.52
CA SER A 660 37.30 -3.01 -19.32
C SER A 660 37.61 -4.15 -18.35
N ASN A 661 38.90 -4.40 -18.15
CA ASN A 661 39.45 -5.40 -17.25
C ASN A 661 39.11 -5.05 -15.79
N TYR A 662 38.46 -5.95 -15.06
CA TYR A 662 38.66 -6.06 -13.62
C TYR A 662 38.72 -7.53 -13.20
N SER A 663 39.73 -7.80 -12.39
CA SER A 663 40.23 -9.11 -12.00
C SER A 663 39.32 -9.80 -10.98
N ASN A 664 39.27 -11.12 -11.09
CA ASN A 664 38.65 -12.04 -10.15
C ASN A 664 39.25 -11.87 -8.74
N ASP A 665 38.40 -11.67 -7.74
CA ASP A 665 38.70 -12.10 -6.38
C ASP A 665 37.56 -12.96 -5.84
N HIS A 666 37.91 -14.21 -5.56
CA HIS A 666 37.12 -15.22 -4.88
C HIS A 666 36.98 -14.86 -3.39
N SER A 667 35.83 -15.15 -2.78
CA SER A 667 35.73 -16.03 -1.60
C SER A 667 34.43 -15.88 -0.79
N SER A 668 33.97 -17.05 -0.30
CA SER A 668 33.11 -17.28 0.87
C SER A 668 31.60 -16.99 0.77
N SER A 669 30.87 -17.97 0.23
CA SER A 669 29.44 -18.17 0.47
C SER A 669 29.22 -18.83 1.84
N PHE A 670 28.75 -18.07 2.83
CA PHE A 670 28.26 -18.60 4.11
C PHE A 670 26.78 -19.01 3.96
N LEU A 671 26.51 -20.31 4.08
CA LEU A 671 25.17 -20.91 4.09
C LEU A 671 24.51 -20.67 5.46
N TYR A 672 23.42 -19.89 5.50
CA TYR A 672 22.51 -19.85 6.64
C TYR A 672 21.32 -20.77 6.36
N GLU A 673 21.29 -21.94 7.01
CA GLU A 673 20.07 -22.75 7.17
C GLU A 673 19.13 -22.02 8.15
N THR A 674 17.93 -21.65 7.68
CA THR A 674 16.83 -21.24 8.57
C THR A 674 15.65 -22.18 8.34
N ASN A 675 15.39 -23.03 9.33
CA ASN A 675 14.20 -23.87 9.42
C ASN A 675 12.97 -22.97 9.63
N MET A 676 12.42 -22.42 8.55
CA MET A 676 11.14 -21.71 8.57
C MET A 676 10.01 -22.74 8.63
N PHE A 677 9.51 -22.98 9.85
CA PHE A 677 8.32 -23.79 10.06
C PHE A 677 7.12 -23.04 9.50
N ILE A 678 6.60 -23.48 8.36
CA ILE A 678 5.33 -23.00 7.79
C ILE A 678 4.22 -23.75 8.54
N PRO A 679 3.43 -23.11 9.42
CA PRO A 679 2.20 -23.72 9.90
C PRO A 679 1.33 -23.96 8.67
N LYS A 680 0.83 -25.19 8.49
CA LYS A 680 -0.20 -25.48 7.49
C LYS A 680 -1.36 -24.53 7.78
N SER A 681 -1.50 -23.49 6.95
CA SER A 681 -2.67 -22.63 7.01
C SER A 681 -3.88 -23.54 6.87
N HIS A 682 -4.80 -23.44 7.83
CA HIS A 682 -6.14 -23.95 7.63
C HIS A 682 -6.62 -23.30 6.35
N THR A 683 -6.75 -24.11 5.30
CA THR A 683 -7.40 -23.72 4.06
C THR A 683 -8.79 -23.30 4.49
N ILE A 684 -9.03 -21.98 4.58
CA ILE A 684 -10.35 -21.43 4.82
C ILE A 684 -11.15 -21.82 3.58
N GLN A 685 -11.87 -22.94 3.69
CA GLN A 685 -12.82 -23.33 2.67
C GLN A 685 -13.93 -22.28 2.70
N TYR A 686 -13.87 -21.33 1.76
CA TYR A 686 -15.05 -20.63 1.30
C TYR A 686 -15.95 -21.64 0.58
N SER A 687 -16.63 -22.49 1.34
CA SER A 687 -17.74 -23.27 0.85
C SER A 687 -19.00 -22.41 0.96
N GLN A 688 -19.72 -22.30 -0.16
CA GLN A 688 -21.11 -21.86 -0.26
C GLN A 688 -21.38 -20.34 -0.14
N LEU A 689 -20.88 -19.57 -1.10
CA LEU A 689 -21.69 -18.49 -1.69
C LEU A 689 -21.94 -18.85 -3.15
N ILE A 690 -22.90 -19.76 -3.35
CA ILE A 690 -23.56 -19.97 -4.63
C ILE A 690 -24.47 -18.76 -4.80
N VAL A 691 -23.93 -17.66 -5.33
CA VAL A 691 -24.77 -16.62 -5.92
C VAL A 691 -25.04 -17.11 -7.34
N ASN A 692 -26.25 -17.63 -7.56
CA ASN A 692 -26.81 -17.89 -8.88
C ASN A 692 -27.01 -16.56 -9.60
N GLU A 693 -25.93 -15.93 -10.05
CA GLU A 693 -25.99 -14.91 -11.10
C GLU A 693 -25.45 -15.53 -12.37
N THR A 694 -26.29 -16.37 -12.99
CA THR A 694 -26.21 -16.65 -14.42
C THR A 694 -26.72 -15.44 -15.19
N GLU A 695 -26.07 -14.29 -15.05
CA GLU A 695 -26.08 -13.30 -16.10
C GLU A 695 -24.87 -13.60 -16.97
N SER A 696 -25.15 -14.20 -18.12
CA SER A 696 -24.18 -14.32 -19.19
C SER A 696 -23.75 -12.91 -19.55
N ILE A 697 -22.57 -12.51 -19.06
CA ILE A 697 -21.88 -11.33 -19.59
C ILE A 697 -21.62 -11.69 -21.04
N ASP A 698 -22.41 -11.09 -21.93
CA ASP A 698 -22.29 -11.24 -23.38
C ASP A 698 -20.95 -10.60 -23.77
N GLU A 699 -19.87 -11.38 -23.64
CA GLU A 699 -18.52 -10.98 -24.02
C GLU A 699 -18.58 -10.48 -25.47
N ASN A 700 -18.04 -9.28 -25.69
CA ASN A 700 -18.01 -8.68 -27.01
C ASN A 700 -17.37 -9.69 -27.98
N PRO A 701 -18.05 -10.14 -29.05
CA PRO A 701 -17.49 -11.13 -29.96
C PRO A 701 -16.29 -10.51 -30.67
N LEU A 702 -15.11 -10.79 -30.14
CA LEU A 702 -13.82 -10.35 -30.63
C LEU A 702 -13.31 -11.38 -31.63
N TYR A 703 -13.01 -10.94 -32.85
CA TYR A 703 -12.36 -11.77 -33.84
C TYR A 703 -10.87 -11.43 -33.87
N ILE A 704 -10.03 -12.46 -33.70
CA ILE A 704 -8.58 -12.37 -33.80
C ILE A 704 -8.20 -12.34 -35.29
N VAL A 705 -7.68 -11.21 -35.77
CA VAL A 705 -7.14 -11.11 -37.13
C VAL A 705 -5.72 -11.66 -37.11
N LYS A 706 -5.53 -12.92 -37.53
CA LYS A 706 -4.19 -13.52 -37.64
C LYS A 706 -3.34 -12.77 -38.67
N ASN A 707 -2.16 -12.31 -38.24
CA ASN A 707 -1.13 -11.82 -39.14
C ASN A 707 -0.40 -13.01 -39.78
N SER A 708 -0.48 -13.13 -41.11
CA SER A 708 0.11 -14.22 -41.86
C SER A 708 1.63 -14.14 -41.84
N LYS A 709 2.30 -14.93 -40.99
CA LYS A 709 3.71 -15.41 -41.16
C LYS A 709 4.10 -16.36 -40.00
N LYS A 710 3.58 -17.58 -40.01
CA LYS A 710 4.29 -18.77 -39.46
C LYS A 710 3.60 -20.03 -40.00
N THR A 711 4.41 -20.84 -40.65
CA THR A 711 4.09 -22.04 -41.43
C THR A 711 3.71 -23.24 -40.54
N LYS A 712 2.83 -24.09 -41.09
CA LYS A 712 2.34 -25.42 -40.64
C LYS A 712 1.13 -25.40 -39.69
N GLY A 713 -0.04 -25.70 -40.24
CA GLY A 713 -1.16 -26.26 -39.47
C GLY A 713 -2.53 -25.61 -39.70
N ILE A 714 -3.38 -26.33 -40.44
CA ILE A 714 -4.85 -26.32 -40.43
C ILE A 714 -5.55 -25.06 -40.99
N VAL A 715 -6.27 -25.30 -42.09
CA VAL A 715 -7.25 -24.44 -42.75
C VAL A 715 -8.56 -24.51 -41.96
N ILE A 716 -9.11 -23.38 -41.50
CA ILE A 716 -10.47 -23.31 -40.95
C ILE A 716 -11.27 -22.28 -41.76
N GLN A 717 -12.46 -22.71 -42.16
CA GLN A 717 -13.40 -22.05 -43.06
C GLN A 717 -13.89 -20.69 -42.53
N GLN A 718 -13.92 -19.73 -43.46
CA GLN A 718 -14.51 -18.40 -43.34
C GLN A 718 -16.01 -18.47 -43.02
N ALA A 719 -16.43 -17.86 -41.91
CA ALA A 719 -17.77 -17.32 -41.76
C ALA A 719 -17.63 -15.80 -41.58
N ILE A 720 -17.89 -15.06 -42.66
CA ILE A 720 -17.84 -13.60 -42.74
C ILE A 720 -19.26 -13.09 -42.54
N LEU A 721 -19.52 -12.32 -41.47
CA LEU A 721 -20.72 -11.50 -41.21
C LEU A 721 -20.44 -10.63 -39.95
N PRO A 722 -21.27 -9.62 -39.64
CA PRO A 722 -21.21 -8.21 -40.06
C PRO A 722 -20.21 -7.32 -39.29
N GLY A 723 -19.86 -6.16 -39.87
CA GLY A 723 -19.03 -5.11 -39.28
C GLY A 723 -17.57 -5.17 -39.77
N ALA A 724 -17.31 -4.73 -41.01
CA ALA A 724 -15.99 -4.81 -41.61
C ALA A 724 -15.00 -3.88 -40.89
N CYS A 725 -14.28 -4.40 -39.89
CA CYS A 725 -12.93 -3.92 -39.60
C CYS A 725 -12.14 -4.11 -40.91
N LEU A 726 -12.04 -3.05 -41.71
CA LEU A 726 -11.22 -3.05 -42.92
C LEU A 726 -9.77 -3.24 -42.48
N VAL A 727 -9.35 -4.50 -42.38
CA VAL A 727 -7.94 -4.84 -42.38
C VAL A 727 -7.45 -4.37 -43.74
N ASN A 728 -6.74 -3.25 -43.78
CA ASN A 728 -5.93 -2.88 -44.93
C ASN A 728 -4.92 -4.01 -45.13
N ILE A 729 -5.33 -5.05 -45.85
CA ILE A 729 -4.44 -6.02 -46.44
C ILE A 729 -3.70 -5.19 -47.47
N ALA A 730 -2.56 -4.65 -47.06
CA ALA A 730 -1.57 -4.11 -47.98
C ALA A 730 -1.27 -5.26 -48.95
N TYR A 731 -1.85 -5.18 -50.14
CA TYR A 731 -1.59 -6.12 -51.21
C TYR A 731 -0.07 -6.10 -51.42
N SER A 732 0.61 -7.12 -50.89
CA SER A 732 1.93 -7.46 -51.37
C SER A 732 1.79 -7.63 -52.88
N SER A 733 2.56 -6.87 -53.63
CA SER A 733 2.58 -6.84 -55.10
C SER A 733 2.77 -8.21 -55.76
N ALA A 734 2.98 -9.28 -54.99
CA ALA A 734 2.97 -10.67 -55.44
C ALA A 734 1.58 -11.21 -55.84
N SER A 735 0.46 -10.55 -55.49
CA SER A 735 -0.88 -11.03 -55.89
C SER A 735 -1.33 -10.55 -57.27
N LEU A 736 -0.71 -9.50 -57.82
CA LEU A 736 -1.11 -8.96 -59.12
C LEU A 736 -0.72 -9.92 -60.26
N THR A 737 0.35 -10.69 -60.10
CA THR A 737 0.73 -11.73 -61.07
C THR A 737 -0.29 -12.87 -61.12
N PHE A 738 -0.98 -13.19 -60.02
CA PHE A 738 -2.01 -14.25 -60.03
C PHE A 738 -3.29 -13.79 -60.76
N LEU A 739 -3.69 -12.53 -60.59
CA LEU A 739 -4.84 -11.97 -61.32
C LEU A 739 -4.55 -11.80 -62.82
N ILE A 740 -3.32 -11.42 -63.19
CA ILE A 740 -2.91 -11.37 -64.60
C ILE A 740 -2.88 -12.78 -65.22
N SER A 741 -2.50 -13.81 -64.46
CA SER A 741 -2.54 -15.19 -64.93
C SER A 741 -3.96 -15.67 -65.21
N ILE A 742 -4.92 -15.35 -64.32
CA ILE A 742 -6.33 -15.69 -64.53
C ILE A 742 -6.90 -14.96 -65.75
N TYR A 743 -6.56 -13.69 -65.94
CA TYR A 743 -6.98 -12.94 -67.13
C TYR A 743 -6.43 -13.55 -68.41
N PHE A 744 -5.19 -14.06 -68.41
CA PHE A 744 -4.62 -14.75 -69.56
C PHE A 744 -5.34 -16.07 -69.88
N VAL A 745 -5.73 -16.85 -68.87
CA VAL A 745 -6.50 -18.09 -69.09
C VAL A 745 -7.90 -17.80 -69.62
N VAL A 746 -8.57 -16.77 -69.10
CA VAL A 746 -9.92 -16.38 -69.56
C VAL A 746 -9.86 -15.83 -70.99
N PHE A 747 -8.83 -15.04 -71.35
CA PHE A 747 -8.68 -14.53 -72.72
C PHE A 747 -8.36 -15.64 -73.73
N PHE A 748 -7.58 -16.66 -73.35
CA PHE A 748 -7.31 -17.79 -74.25
C PHE A 748 -8.54 -18.66 -74.49
N GLN A 749 -9.44 -18.82 -73.51
CA GLN A 749 -10.67 -19.57 -73.74
C GLN A 749 -11.67 -18.81 -74.62
N LEU A 750 -11.69 -17.48 -74.57
CA LEU A 750 -12.54 -16.66 -75.43
C LEU A 750 -12.03 -16.50 -76.88
N PHE A 751 -10.78 -16.86 -77.17
CA PHE A 751 -10.28 -16.90 -78.56
C PHE A 751 -10.36 -18.29 -79.21
N CYS A 752 -10.62 -19.35 -78.43
CA CYS A 752 -10.88 -20.69 -78.96
C CYS A 752 -12.37 -21.02 -79.12
N LEU A 753 -13.26 -20.14 -78.65
CA LEU A 753 -14.68 -20.09 -78.97
C LEU A 753 -14.91 -19.07 -80.08
#